data_AF-A0A7S6WST1-F1
#
_entry.id   AF-A0A7S6WST1-F1
#
_cell.length_a   1.000
_cell.length_b   1.000
_cell.length_c   1.000
_cell.angle_alpha   90.00
_cell.angle_beta   90.00
_cell.angle_gamma   90.00
#
_symmetry.space_group_name_H-M   'P 1'
#
loop_
_entity.id
_entity.type
_entity.pdbx_description
1 polymer ?
#
loop_
_entity_poly.entity_id
_entity_poly.type
_entity_poly.pdbx_seq_one_letter_code
_entity_poly.pdbx_strand_id
1 'polypeptide(L)'
;MTTYTAYFIRKDKISDFNDTSLQELFLVENNITTFISGITNNLKMLTVYPAIRAADKSIHSYINETASISINDFTVSESEKNIISYIKPVFESNKDYGEIFFGTVNGNYTTASGKPLPAGFDPRKRAWYKAAIQKPKESVISPAYISTEGTIVVSVAQTVHNDSGELVGVVGIAVYLNNLVEMLSKLKIGKSGYVILVQKDGTILADPYNKDFVSKKMTETGIPDFKELNSLTEGTKEITINGDKWFCRLHTVAMPEWKLIAFISNDEVLEKYYILRKLSILACIIILSVFIPAVYIWTNRLIKPLLSVVSALKRISQQDGDLTGRILVKGNDEITELSQYFNQTIEKIGNSIKAVSENSNTMTIIGNELASNMTETASAINQISSNIDGVKQQALTQAAGVSETAATMEEIMRTIKQLNSSIEGQSISVVQSSSAIEQMTSNISSITQMLGKSGILIQELTGATADGKHTLTGTNNITQKIAEESGGLIEASNVIQNIASQTNLLAMNAAIEAAHAGETGKGFAVVADEIRKLAEESSIQGRAITATLKNLGAEIESLTKSSKTVEEKFNAIFSLAEKVQQMSTSLAAVMQEQENVSLEVLNAIKNINSVTAEVKDGSAEMLKGGGQIAEEMHKLDGLTRIITDSMNEMASGAIQINKAVQEVNGLTRKNKEAIENLSEEVNKFKV
;
A
#
# COMPACT_ATOMS: atom_id res chain seq x y z
N MET A 1 18.59 52.42 56.78
CA MET A 1 18.78 51.83 55.43
C MET A 1 19.92 52.54 54.71
N THR A 2 19.91 53.86 54.55
CA THR A 2 20.96 54.65 53.86
C THR A 2 22.40 54.38 54.30
N THR A 3 22.68 54.17 55.58
CA THR A 3 24.03 53.79 56.06
C THR A 3 24.43 52.36 55.70
N TYR A 4 23.47 51.43 55.69
CA TYR A 4 23.66 50.05 55.26
C TYR A 4 23.81 49.95 53.74
N THR A 5 22.99 50.69 52.98
CA THR A 5 23.15 50.84 51.53
C THR A 5 24.46 51.54 51.18
N ALA A 6 24.87 52.55 51.93
CA ALA A 6 26.15 53.22 51.72
C ALA A 6 27.33 52.28 52.03
N TYR A 7 27.24 51.42 53.05
CA TYR A 7 28.23 50.40 53.33
C TYR A 7 28.30 49.32 52.24
N PHE A 8 27.14 48.80 51.79
CA PHE A 8 27.08 47.85 50.69
C PHE A 8 27.55 48.48 49.38
N ILE A 9 27.16 49.71 49.07
CA ILE A 9 27.63 50.43 47.87
C ILE A 9 29.12 50.71 47.98
N ARG A 10 29.66 51.03 49.15
CA ARG A 10 31.12 51.16 49.31
C ARG A 10 31.82 49.83 49.04
N LYS A 11 31.30 48.72 49.59
CA LYS A 11 31.86 47.39 49.37
C LYS A 11 31.72 46.95 47.91
N ASP A 12 30.56 47.17 47.32
CA ASP A 12 30.21 46.90 45.92
C ASP A 12 31.06 47.74 44.98
N LYS A 13 31.27 49.02 45.25
CA LYS A 13 32.10 49.89 44.41
C LYS A 13 33.59 49.57 44.51
N ILE A 14 34.06 49.13 45.68
CA ILE A 14 35.42 48.59 45.83
C ILE A 14 35.54 47.24 45.12
N SER A 15 34.51 46.38 45.18
CA SER A 15 34.48 45.10 44.46
C SER A 15 34.44 45.31 42.95
N ASP A 16 33.53 46.16 42.46
CA ASP A 16 33.43 46.59 41.06
C ASP A 16 34.74 47.18 40.58
N PHE A 17 35.39 48.04 41.38
CA PHE A 17 36.71 48.55 41.03
C PHE A 17 37.71 47.40 40.94
N ASN A 18 37.75 46.49 41.90
CA ASN A 18 38.68 45.36 41.86
C ASN A 18 38.45 44.45 40.65
N ASP A 19 37.20 44.14 40.33
CA ASP A 19 36.82 43.26 39.22
C ASP A 19 37.04 43.95 37.88
N THR A 20 36.61 45.21 37.75
CA THR A 20 36.76 46.00 36.52
C THR A 20 38.23 46.34 36.29
N SER A 21 38.96 46.81 37.30
CA SER A 21 40.39 47.09 37.16
C SER A 21 41.17 45.82 36.86
N LEU A 22 40.82 44.67 37.45
CA LEU A 22 41.49 43.42 37.10
C LEU A 22 41.19 42.99 35.67
N GLN A 23 39.94 43.10 35.18
CA GLN A 23 39.59 42.83 33.79
C GLN A 23 40.34 43.76 32.82
N GLU A 24 40.36 45.07 33.10
CA GLU A 24 41.11 46.04 32.31
C GLU A 24 42.60 45.73 32.36
N LEU A 25 43.17 45.43 33.53
CA LEU A 25 44.58 45.04 33.64
C LEU A 25 44.89 43.75 32.88
N PHE A 26 43.97 42.78 32.78
CA PHE A 26 44.11 41.59 31.94
C PHE A 26 44.06 41.92 30.44
N LEU A 27 43.18 42.82 30.01
CA LEU A 27 43.15 43.29 28.62
C LEU A 27 44.46 43.99 28.25
N VAL A 28 44.97 44.78 29.19
CA VAL A 28 46.24 45.51 29.04
C VAL A 28 47.42 44.55 29.06
N GLU A 29 47.41 43.54 29.94
CA GLU A 29 48.36 42.44 29.91
C GLU A 29 48.33 41.76 28.55
N ASN A 30 47.15 41.43 28.01
CA ASN A 30 47.05 40.78 26.71
C ASN A 30 47.59 41.67 25.57
N ASN A 31 47.31 42.98 25.61
CA ASN A 31 47.85 43.93 24.65
C ASN A 31 49.38 44.06 24.78
N ILE A 32 49.91 44.18 25.98
CA ILE A 32 51.36 44.24 26.24
C ILE A 32 52.02 42.93 25.81
N THR A 33 51.43 41.79 26.17
CA THR A 33 51.94 40.46 25.81
C THR A 33 51.94 40.27 24.30
N THR A 34 50.86 40.66 23.62
CA THR A 34 50.76 40.61 22.16
C THR A 34 51.77 41.54 21.50
N PHE A 35 51.91 42.76 22.02
CA PHE A 35 52.85 43.76 21.52
C PHE A 35 54.31 43.30 21.67
N ILE A 36 54.70 42.85 22.87
CA ILE A 36 56.03 42.30 23.14
C ILE A 36 56.28 41.01 22.37
N SER A 37 55.27 40.14 22.22
CA SER A 37 55.38 38.91 21.41
C SER A 37 55.56 39.25 19.93
N GLY A 38 54.85 40.26 19.42
CA GLY A 38 55.00 40.77 18.06
C GLY A 38 56.42 41.30 17.81
N ILE A 39 56.94 42.13 18.72
CA ILE A 39 58.33 42.58 18.68
C ILE A 39 59.30 41.40 18.73
N THR A 40 59.07 40.46 19.63
CA THR A 40 59.94 39.28 19.80
C THR A 40 59.95 38.42 18.55
N ASN A 41 58.81 38.23 17.88
CA ASN A 41 58.72 37.48 16.64
C ASN A 41 59.43 38.20 15.49
N ASN A 42 59.24 39.51 15.36
CA ASN A 42 59.96 40.32 14.37
C ASN A 42 61.47 40.31 14.64
N LEU A 43 61.89 40.45 15.90
CA LEU A 43 63.29 40.36 16.31
C LEU A 43 63.90 39.00 15.95
N LYS A 44 63.19 37.90 16.23
CA LYS A 44 63.64 36.54 15.85
C LYS A 44 63.83 36.44 14.33
N MET A 45 62.93 36.99 13.51
CA MET A 45 63.10 37.04 12.06
C MET A 45 64.35 37.83 11.65
N LEU A 46 64.67 38.93 12.34
CA LEU A 46 65.91 39.69 12.10
C LEU A 46 67.16 38.87 12.48
N THR A 47 67.12 38.09 13.57
CA THR A 47 68.28 37.29 14.01
C THR A 47 68.66 36.17 13.04
N VAL A 48 67.69 35.69 12.24
CA VAL A 48 67.93 34.63 11.24
C VAL A 48 68.19 35.18 9.84
N TYR A 49 68.03 36.49 9.62
CA TYR A 49 68.16 37.09 8.30
C TYR A 49 69.62 37.01 7.80
N PRO A 50 69.88 36.47 6.59
CA PRO A 50 71.23 36.20 6.10
C PRO A 50 72.16 37.41 6.13
N ALA A 51 71.69 38.61 5.77
CA ALA A 51 72.55 39.81 5.75
C ALA A 51 72.99 40.25 7.15
N ILE A 52 72.16 40.05 8.18
CA ILE A 52 72.51 40.39 9.58
C ILE A 52 73.49 39.36 10.15
N ARG A 53 73.34 38.08 9.77
CA ARG A 53 74.26 36.99 10.16
C ARG A 53 75.61 37.05 9.45
N ALA A 54 75.64 37.60 8.24
CA ALA A 54 76.84 37.81 7.43
C ALA A 54 77.50 39.19 7.66
N ALA A 55 77.02 39.96 8.64
CA ALA A 55 77.56 41.28 8.96
C ALA A 55 79.07 41.22 9.22
N ASP A 56 79.83 42.03 8.47
CA ASP A 56 81.28 42.07 8.55
C ASP A 56 81.78 43.37 9.22
N LYS A 57 83.11 43.56 9.21
CA LYS A 57 83.77 44.74 9.81
C LYS A 57 83.55 46.03 9.00
N SER A 58 82.92 45.98 7.83
CA SER A 58 82.69 47.14 6.96
C SER A 58 81.48 47.97 7.36
N ILE A 59 80.64 47.50 8.30
CA ILE A 59 79.62 48.35 8.94
C ILE A 59 80.32 49.51 9.66
N HIS A 60 79.78 50.71 9.53
CA HIS A 60 80.41 51.90 10.09
C HIS A 60 80.56 51.84 11.63
N SER A 61 81.65 52.43 12.13
CA SER A 61 81.99 52.46 13.55
C SER A 61 81.94 53.88 14.07
N TYR A 62 80.99 54.15 14.97
CA TYR A 62 80.78 55.47 15.57
C TYR A 62 81.67 55.74 16.79
N ILE A 63 82.55 54.80 17.16
CA ILE A 63 83.36 54.86 18.39
C ILE A 63 84.42 55.97 18.33
N ASN A 64 84.94 56.25 17.14
CA ASN A 64 86.01 57.25 16.95
C ASN A 64 85.49 58.58 16.39
N GLU A 65 84.18 58.70 16.18
CA GLU A 65 83.57 59.91 15.63
C GLU A 65 83.58 61.02 16.67
N THR A 66 84.06 62.20 16.28
CA THR A 66 84.23 63.37 17.17
C THR A 66 83.05 64.31 17.16
N ALA A 67 82.09 64.10 16.26
CA ALA A 67 80.86 64.88 16.13
C ALA A 67 79.64 63.97 16.04
N SER A 68 78.45 64.54 16.20
CA SER A 68 77.19 63.81 15.99
C SER A 68 76.98 63.61 14.49
N ILE A 69 76.92 62.36 14.01
CA ILE A 69 76.79 62.03 12.59
C ILE A 69 75.64 61.03 12.35
N SER A 70 74.93 61.19 11.25
CA SER A 70 73.89 60.28 10.78
C SER A 70 74.45 59.28 9.77
N ILE A 71 73.83 58.10 9.72
CA ILE A 71 74.06 57.10 8.68
C ILE A 71 73.82 57.61 7.25
N ASN A 72 73.05 58.71 7.10
CA ASN A 72 72.80 59.36 5.81
C ASN A 72 73.91 60.34 5.40
N ASP A 73 74.86 60.66 6.28
CA ASP A 73 75.91 61.65 6.03
C ASP A 73 77.14 61.06 5.30
N PHE A 74 77.22 59.74 5.16
CA PHE A 74 78.32 59.04 4.49
C PHE A 74 77.82 57.88 3.64
N THR A 75 78.69 57.39 2.75
CA THR A 75 78.37 56.21 1.93
C THR A 75 78.52 54.94 2.77
N VAL A 76 77.40 54.30 3.08
CA VAL A 76 77.36 53.00 3.77
C VAL A 76 77.92 51.87 2.88
N SER A 77 78.56 50.87 3.52
CA SER A 77 79.11 49.69 2.83
C SER A 77 78.02 48.79 2.27
N GLU A 78 78.37 47.86 1.37
CA GLU A 78 77.39 46.94 0.79
C GLU A 78 76.77 46.00 1.85
N SER A 79 77.57 45.56 2.82
CA SER A 79 77.07 44.79 3.96
C SER A 79 76.07 45.60 4.80
N GLU A 80 76.35 46.89 5.03
CA GLU A 80 75.48 47.77 5.80
C GLU A 80 74.18 48.10 5.04
N LYS A 81 74.27 48.36 3.72
CA LYS A 81 73.10 48.56 2.85
C LYS A 81 72.15 47.37 2.88
N ASN A 82 72.67 46.14 2.78
CA ASN A 82 71.85 44.92 2.78
C ASN A 82 71.12 44.69 4.10
N ILE A 83 71.72 45.10 5.23
CA ILE A 83 71.06 45.07 6.53
C ILE A 83 69.96 46.13 6.57
N ILE A 84 70.28 47.38 6.20
CA ILE A 84 69.33 48.51 6.18
C ILE A 84 68.14 48.22 5.28
N SER A 85 68.34 47.66 4.08
CA SER A 85 67.24 47.35 3.14
C SER A 85 66.21 46.39 3.71
N TYR A 86 66.56 45.63 4.74
CA TYR A 86 65.65 44.73 5.43
C TYR A 86 65.08 45.33 6.72
N ILE A 87 65.91 45.93 7.57
CA ILE A 87 65.42 46.50 8.84
C ILE A 87 64.59 47.76 8.63
N LYS A 88 64.85 48.54 7.57
CA LYS A 88 64.16 49.81 7.31
C LYS A 88 62.69 49.63 6.94
N PRO A 89 62.29 48.75 5.99
CA PRO A 89 60.87 48.48 5.74
C PRO A 89 60.14 47.93 6.96
N VAL A 90 60.79 47.05 7.73
CA VAL A 90 60.20 46.50 8.98
C VAL A 90 60.01 47.61 10.02
N PHE A 91 60.94 48.54 10.13
CA PHE A 91 60.80 49.71 10.98
C PHE A 91 59.67 50.63 10.51
N GLU A 92 59.62 50.96 9.22
CA GLU A 92 58.60 51.84 8.62
C GLU A 92 57.19 51.24 8.66
N SER A 93 57.05 49.91 8.59
CA SER A 93 55.75 49.23 8.68
C SER A 93 55.21 49.13 10.10
N ASN A 94 56.06 49.32 11.12
CA ASN A 94 55.70 49.17 12.53
C ASN A 94 55.84 50.51 13.27
N LYS A 95 54.80 51.33 13.21
CA LYS A 95 54.77 52.71 13.76
C LYS A 95 55.07 52.79 15.27
N ASP A 96 54.92 51.70 15.99
CA ASP A 96 55.15 51.64 17.44
C ASP A 96 56.61 51.40 17.82
N TYR A 97 57.48 51.10 16.85
CA TYR A 97 58.90 50.89 17.09
C TYR A 97 59.61 52.23 17.16
N GLY A 98 60.45 52.40 18.17
CA GLY A 98 61.27 53.58 18.29
C GLY A 98 62.49 53.53 17.38
N GLU A 99 63.13 52.37 17.32
CA GLU A 99 64.30 52.14 16.48
C GLU A 99 64.48 50.63 16.26
N ILE A 100 64.91 50.22 15.07
CA ILE A 100 65.48 48.89 14.86
C ILE A 100 66.97 49.08 14.61
N PHE A 101 67.81 48.37 15.37
CA PHE A 101 69.24 48.54 15.31
C PHE A 101 70.00 47.23 15.47
N PHE A 102 71.24 47.25 14.99
CA PHE A 102 72.16 46.13 15.10
C PHE A 102 73.55 46.63 15.49
N GLY A 103 74.08 46.10 16.59
CA GLY A 103 75.46 46.35 17.03
C GLY A 103 76.30 45.09 16.89
N THR A 104 77.48 45.18 16.29
CA THR A 104 78.41 44.06 16.13
C THR A 104 79.31 43.86 17.36
N VAL A 105 79.92 42.68 17.48
CA VAL A 105 80.94 42.40 18.50
C VAL A 105 82.16 43.33 18.45
N ASN A 106 82.44 43.90 17.27
CA ASN A 106 83.55 44.83 17.06
C ASN A 106 83.20 46.27 17.45
N GLY A 107 81.93 46.56 17.78
CA GLY A 107 81.47 47.89 18.16
C GLY A 107 80.92 48.72 17.00
N ASN A 108 80.83 48.16 15.79
CA ASN A 108 80.15 48.78 14.65
C ASN A 108 78.64 48.75 14.87
N TYR A 109 77.91 49.70 14.31
CA TYR A 109 76.48 49.86 14.57
C TYR A 109 75.75 50.28 13.31
N THR A 110 74.52 49.82 13.13
CA THR A 110 73.62 50.32 12.08
C THR A 110 72.19 50.37 12.60
N THR A 111 71.38 51.27 12.03
CA THR A 111 70.04 51.59 12.51
C THR A 111 69.10 51.96 11.37
N ALA A 112 67.81 51.69 11.56
CA ALA A 112 66.74 52.05 10.65
C ALA A 112 66.25 53.51 10.81
N SER A 113 66.53 54.20 11.93
CA SER A 113 65.94 55.52 12.22
C SER A 113 66.55 56.67 11.41
N GLY A 114 67.77 56.49 10.89
CA GLY A 114 68.48 57.50 10.11
C GLY A 114 68.86 58.77 10.91
N LYS A 115 68.69 58.78 12.24
CA LYS A 115 69.00 59.94 13.07
C LYS A 115 70.50 60.00 13.44
N PRO A 116 71.04 61.21 13.71
CA PRO A 116 72.44 61.34 14.13
C PRO A 116 72.73 60.64 15.46
N LEU A 117 73.85 59.94 15.53
CA LEU A 117 74.36 59.29 16.74
C LEU A 117 75.40 60.18 17.42
N PRO A 118 75.48 60.20 18.76
CA PRO A 118 76.44 61.01 19.48
C PRO A 118 77.89 60.55 19.22
N ALA A 119 78.83 61.50 19.29
CA ALA A 119 80.27 61.24 19.21
C ALA A 119 80.69 60.15 20.21
N GLY A 120 81.49 59.17 19.74
CA GLY A 120 82.00 58.08 20.57
C GLY A 120 81.00 56.99 20.94
N PHE A 121 79.92 56.81 20.16
CA PHE A 121 78.90 55.81 20.44
C PHE A 121 79.43 54.37 20.29
N ASP A 122 79.36 53.57 21.36
CA ASP A 122 79.69 52.13 21.37
C ASP A 122 78.44 51.30 21.75
N PRO A 123 77.89 50.48 20.84
CA PRO A 123 76.70 49.68 21.11
C PRO A 123 76.92 48.64 22.23
N ARG A 124 78.14 48.18 22.45
CA ARG A 124 78.45 47.12 23.45
C ARG A 124 78.34 47.61 24.89
N LYS A 125 78.45 48.92 25.11
CA LYS A 125 78.30 49.53 26.44
C LYS A 125 76.85 49.68 26.86
N ARG A 126 75.90 49.52 25.93
CA ARG A 126 74.47 49.82 26.10
C ARG A 126 73.75 48.71 26.86
N ALA A 127 72.67 49.08 27.57
CA ALA A 127 71.93 48.18 28.45
C ALA A 127 71.35 46.96 27.69
N TRP A 128 70.80 47.19 26.50
CA TRP A 128 70.26 46.14 25.62
C TRP A 128 71.32 45.12 25.17
N TYR A 129 72.53 45.59 24.84
CA TYR A 129 73.61 44.73 24.38
C TYR A 129 74.09 43.84 25.53
N LYS A 130 74.34 44.45 26.71
CA LYS A 130 74.74 43.72 27.92
C LYS A 130 73.67 42.71 28.35
N ALA A 131 72.39 43.08 28.30
CA ALA A 131 71.30 42.18 28.63
C ALA A 131 71.26 40.96 27.70
N ALA A 132 71.37 41.17 26.39
CA ALA A 132 71.31 40.07 25.41
C ALA A 132 72.51 39.12 25.51
N ILE A 133 73.72 39.63 25.76
CA ILE A 133 74.92 38.80 25.91
C ILE A 133 74.85 37.89 27.15
N GLN A 134 74.17 38.32 28.22
CA GLN A 134 73.98 37.49 29.41
C GLN A 134 73.07 36.29 29.18
N LYS A 135 72.21 36.32 28.14
CA LYS A 135 71.33 35.23 27.75
C LYS A 135 71.41 34.96 26.24
N PRO A 136 72.51 34.33 25.75
CA PRO A 136 72.69 34.08 24.34
C PRO A 136 71.53 33.29 23.74
N LYS A 137 71.13 33.67 22.53
CA LYS A 137 70.03 33.09 21.73
C LYS A 137 68.63 33.27 22.31
N GLU A 138 68.47 33.85 23.50
CA GLU A 138 67.18 34.21 24.07
C GLU A 138 66.84 35.67 23.76
N SER A 139 65.57 35.94 23.48
CA SER A 139 65.08 37.32 23.39
C SER A 139 64.91 37.87 24.80
N VAL A 140 65.60 38.95 25.12
CA VAL A 140 65.55 39.59 26.43
C VAL A 140 65.03 41.00 26.31
N ILE A 141 64.40 41.49 27.38
CA ILE A 141 64.01 42.90 27.47
C ILE A 141 65.02 43.61 28.36
N SER A 142 65.60 44.69 27.84
CA SER A 142 66.56 45.49 28.59
C SER A 142 65.91 46.22 29.77
N PRO A 143 66.70 46.62 30.79
CA PRO A 143 66.34 47.73 31.65
C PRO A 143 66.04 48.98 30.81
N ALA A 144 65.19 49.87 31.30
CA ALA A 144 64.98 51.18 30.66
C ALA A 144 66.30 51.95 30.56
N TYR A 145 66.57 52.55 29.40
CA TYR A 145 67.78 53.34 29.15
C TYR A 145 67.48 54.50 28.19
N ILE A 146 68.32 55.55 28.22
CA ILE A 146 68.21 56.67 27.27
C ILE A 146 68.77 56.19 25.93
N SER A 147 67.97 56.19 24.86
CA SER A 147 68.33 55.82 23.48
C SER A 147 69.40 56.74 22.90
N THR A 148 69.87 56.38 21.71
CA THR A 148 70.74 57.22 20.86
C THR A 148 70.09 58.54 20.48
N GLU A 149 68.76 58.59 20.49
CA GLU A 149 67.96 59.77 20.15
C GLU A 149 67.64 60.65 21.38
N GLY A 150 68.19 60.34 22.55
CA GLY A 150 67.98 61.09 23.79
C GLY A 150 66.64 60.79 24.48
N THR A 151 65.89 59.80 24.02
CA THR A 151 64.58 59.41 24.56
C THR A 151 64.69 58.13 25.37
N ILE A 152 63.89 57.97 26.43
CA ILE A 152 63.95 56.75 27.23
C ILE A 152 63.21 55.62 26.51
N VAL A 153 63.89 54.49 26.37
CA VAL A 153 63.39 53.28 25.69
C VAL A 153 63.61 52.05 26.55
N VAL A 154 62.84 51.01 26.25
CA VAL A 154 63.21 49.62 26.54
C VAL A 154 63.40 48.91 25.21
N SER A 155 64.28 47.92 25.16
CA SER A 155 64.50 47.16 23.94
C SER A 155 64.33 45.69 24.17
N VAL A 156 63.65 45.04 23.23
CA VAL A 156 63.77 43.60 23.07
C VAL A 156 65.01 43.35 22.23
N ALA A 157 65.99 42.65 22.78
CA ALA A 157 67.28 42.42 22.17
C ALA A 157 67.65 40.94 22.19
N GLN A 158 68.38 40.49 21.18
CA GLN A 158 68.81 39.10 21.05
C GLN A 158 70.14 39.04 20.31
N THR A 159 71.02 38.13 20.75
CA THR A 159 72.31 37.87 20.10
C THR A 159 72.11 37.21 18.74
N VAL A 160 72.82 37.69 17.73
CA VAL A 160 72.87 37.12 16.37
C VAL A 160 74.14 36.28 16.22
N HIS A 161 74.01 35.09 15.64
CA HIS A 161 75.13 34.18 15.38
C HIS A 161 75.23 33.86 13.88
N ASN A 162 76.46 33.70 13.37
CA ASN A 162 76.70 33.33 11.96
C ASN A 162 76.37 31.84 11.72
N ASP A 163 76.54 31.34 10.49
CA ASP A 163 76.33 29.92 10.15
C ASP A 163 77.29 28.96 10.86
N SER A 164 78.44 29.45 11.31
CA SER A 164 79.41 28.68 12.12
C SER A 164 79.06 28.70 13.62
N GLY A 165 78.00 29.40 14.03
CA GLY A 165 77.57 29.52 15.42
C GLY A 165 78.32 30.56 16.26
N GLU A 166 79.20 31.36 15.65
CA GLU A 166 79.93 32.44 16.33
C GLU A 166 79.05 33.68 16.51
N LEU A 167 79.24 34.40 17.60
CA LEU A 167 78.52 35.64 17.89
C LEU A 167 78.95 36.76 16.94
N VAL A 168 78.00 37.30 16.19
CA VAL A 168 78.21 38.39 15.23
C VAL A 168 77.89 39.74 15.86
N GLY A 169 76.88 39.77 16.71
CA GLY A 169 76.40 41.00 17.34
C GLY A 169 75.09 40.80 18.09
N VAL A 170 74.42 41.90 18.40
CA VAL A 170 73.10 41.93 19.02
C VAL A 170 72.20 42.80 18.16
N VAL A 171 71.05 42.25 17.78
CA VAL A 171 69.97 43.02 17.16
C VAL A 171 68.98 43.41 18.24
N GLY A 172 68.42 44.60 18.13
CA GLY A 172 67.43 45.11 19.06
C GLY A 172 66.36 45.91 18.37
N ILE A 173 65.16 45.86 18.95
CA ILE A 173 64.05 46.73 18.61
C ILE A 173 63.76 47.54 19.87
N ALA A 174 64.02 48.84 19.82
CA ALA A 174 63.62 49.77 20.88
C ALA A 174 62.16 50.16 20.73
N VAL A 175 61.51 50.29 21.87
CA VAL A 175 60.19 50.88 22.00
C VAL A 175 60.34 52.12 22.87
N TYR A 176 59.81 53.24 22.41
CA TYR A 176 59.74 54.43 23.24
C TYR A 176 58.86 54.17 24.46
N LEU A 177 59.37 54.49 25.65
CA LEU A 177 58.52 54.51 26.83
C LEU A 177 57.34 55.46 26.65
N ASN A 178 57.50 56.52 25.85
CA ASN A 178 56.39 57.40 25.51
C ASN A 178 55.26 56.69 24.73
N ASN A 179 55.57 55.68 23.90
CA ASN A 179 54.54 54.90 23.22
C ASN A 179 53.77 54.03 24.22
N LEU A 180 54.48 53.47 25.22
CA LEU A 180 53.85 52.74 26.32
C LEU A 180 53.02 53.69 27.20
N VAL A 181 53.52 54.91 27.48
CA VAL A 181 52.76 55.95 28.18
C VAL A 181 51.52 56.35 27.38
N GLU A 182 51.62 56.52 26.07
CA GLU A 182 50.49 56.88 25.22
C GLU A 182 49.46 55.75 25.18
N MET A 183 49.92 54.50 25.01
CA MET A 183 49.08 53.30 25.09
C MET A 183 48.35 53.23 26.43
N LEU A 184 49.06 53.46 27.54
CA LEU A 184 48.42 53.45 28.86
C LEU A 184 47.56 54.69 29.13
N SER A 185 47.86 55.85 28.53
CA SER A 185 47.06 57.08 28.69
C SER A 185 45.68 56.98 28.01
N LYS A 186 45.57 56.10 27.01
CA LYS A 186 44.29 55.77 26.36
C LYS A 186 43.43 54.88 27.27
N LEU A 187 44.03 54.20 28.24
CA LEU A 187 43.32 53.43 29.25
C LEU A 187 42.87 54.38 30.35
N LYS A 188 41.57 54.36 30.59
CA LYS A 188 40.98 55.09 31.70
C LYS A 188 40.31 54.08 32.60
N ILE A 189 40.79 54.00 33.83
CA ILE A 189 40.14 53.19 34.85
C ILE A 189 39.16 54.12 35.57
N GLY A 190 37.90 54.04 35.18
CA GLY A 190 36.94 55.08 35.54
C GLY A 190 37.28 56.42 34.87
N LYS A 191 37.18 57.52 35.61
CA LYS A 191 37.34 58.91 35.16
C LYS A 191 38.72 59.48 35.49
N SER A 192 39.20 59.20 36.70
CA SER A 192 40.44 59.69 37.32
C SER A 192 41.52 58.63 37.35
N GLY A 193 41.15 57.36 37.23
CA GLY A 193 42.07 56.27 37.34
C GLY A 193 42.89 56.07 36.08
N TYR A 194 44.11 55.62 36.31
CA TYR A 194 45.14 55.42 35.30
C TYR A 194 45.95 54.19 35.67
N VAL A 195 46.64 53.63 34.68
CA VAL A 195 47.53 52.49 34.87
C VAL A 195 48.95 52.96 34.72
N ILE A 196 49.81 52.52 35.62
CA ILE A 196 51.26 52.59 35.41
C ILE A 196 51.80 51.19 35.15
N LEU A 197 52.89 51.15 34.42
CA LEU A 197 53.65 49.95 34.14
C LEU A 197 55.02 50.06 34.76
N VAL A 198 55.42 49.04 35.51
CA VAL A 198 56.67 49.00 36.27
C VAL A 198 57.43 47.74 35.90
N GLN A 199 58.72 47.87 35.63
CA GLN A 199 59.62 46.76 35.39
C GLN A 199 59.84 45.96 36.69
N LYS A 200 60.24 44.69 36.55
CA LYS A 200 60.47 43.77 37.69
C LYS A 200 61.36 44.35 38.80
N ASP A 201 62.33 45.20 38.45
CA ASP A 201 63.27 45.80 39.39
C ASP A 201 62.76 47.08 40.07
N GLY A 202 61.50 47.44 39.82
CA GLY A 202 60.82 48.61 40.37
C GLY A 202 60.95 49.87 39.52
N THR A 203 61.57 49.81 38.34
CA THR A 203 61.67 50.98 37.43
C THR A 203 60.34 51.27 36.76
N ILE A 204 59.86 52.51 36.84
CA ILE A 204 58.59 52.90 36.22
C ILE A 204 58.81 53.09 34.71
N LEU A 205 58.16 52.25 33.90
CA LEU A 205 58.26 52.25 32.45
C LEU A 205 57.27 53.19 31.79
N ALA A 206 56.07 53.30 32.35
CA ALA A 206 55.08 54.22 31.85
C ALA A 206 54.18 54.68 33.00
N ASP A 207 54.12 55.99 33.20
CA ASP A 207 53.19 56.64 34.11
C ASP A 207 52.54 57.81 33.37
N PRO A 208 51.28 57.66 32.92
CA PRO A 208 50.58 58.71 32.19
C PRO A 208 50.19 59.90 33.08
N TYR A 209 50.18 59.73 34.41
CA TYR A 209 49.77 60.76 35.37
C TYR A 209 50.96 61.57 35.88
N ASN A 210 52.07 60.92 36.28
CA ASN A 210 53.31 61.58 36.69
C ASN A 210 54.45 61.25 35.71
N LYS A 211 54.52 61.98 34.59
CA LYS A 211 55.53 61.74 33.56
C LYS A 211 56.98 61.86 34.08
N ASP A 212 57.21 62.67 35.11
CA ASP A 212 58.51 62.84 35.76
C ASP A 212 58.99 61.60 36.55
N PHE A 213 58.13 60.60 36.74
CA PHE A 213 58.48 59.33 37.39
C PHE A 213 58.96 58.28 36.41
N VAL A 214 58.69 58.43 35.11
CA VAL A 214 59.18 57.51 34.09
C VAL A 214 60.71 57.45 34.17
N SER A 215 61.26 56.23 34.15
CA SER A 215 62.67 55.87 34.35
C SER A 215 63.24 55.96 35.77
N LYS A 216 62.49 56.48 36.75
CA LYS A 216 62.89 56.41 38.16
C LYS A 216 62.47 55.08 38.77
N LYS A 217 63.19 54.61 39.80
CA LYS A 217 62.69 53.50 40.62
C LYS A 217 61.54 53.99 41.49
N MET A 218 60.56 53.12 41.73
CA MET A 218 59.45 53.37 42.65
C MET A 218 59.91 53.85 44.03
N THR A 219 61.10 53.41 44.49
CA THR A 219 61.68 53.82 45.78
C THR A 219 62.31 55.20 45.77
N GLU A 220 62.52 55.80 44.59
CA GLU A 220 63.20 57.09 44.38
C GLU A 220 62.22 58.24 44.12
N THR A 221 60.91 57.95 44.00
CA THR A 221 59.88 58.97 43.73
C THR A 221 59.53 59.83 44.93
N GLY A 222 59.98 59.47 46.13
CA GLY A 222 59.63 60.14 47.39
C GLY A 222 58.28 59.74 47.98
N ILE A 223 57.55 58.80 47.34
CA ILE A 223 56.27 58.29 47.82
C ILE A 223 56.51 57.11 48.79
N PRO A 224 56.21 57.24 50.10
CA PRO A 224 56.51 56.18 51.07
C PRO A 224 55.86 54.83 50.73
N ASP A 225 54.60 54.85 50.28
CA ASP A 225 53.81 53.65 50.01
C ASP A 225 54.28 52.88 48.76
N PHE A 226 55.05 53.52 47.86
CA PHE A 226 55.61 52.86 46.69
C PHE A 226 56.64 51.80 47.07
N LYS A 227 57.32 51.94 48.23
CA LYS A 227 58.21 50.90 48.74
C LYS A 227 57.47 49.60 49.03
N GLU A 228 56.28 49.72 49.61
CA GLU A 228 55.47 48.55 49.95
C GLU A 228 54.79 47.96 48.71
N LEU A 229 54.29 48.81 47.80
CA LEU A 229 53.76 48.35 46.51
C LEU A 229 54.79 47.60 45.67
N ASN A 230 56.06 48.02 45.68
CA ASN A 230 57.11 47.33 44.95
C ASN A 230 57.36 45.90 45.47
N SER A 231 57.04 45.61 46.73
CA SER A 231 57.19 44.26 47.30
C SER A 231 56.04 43.30 46.95
N LEU A 232 54.89 43.83 46.51
CA LEU A 232 53.70 43.04 46.19
C LEU A 232 53.74 42.51 44.77
N THR A 233 53.19 41.31 44.56
CA THR A 233 53.05 40.66 43.24
C THR A 233 51.63 40.69 42.72
N GLU A 234 50.64 40.65 43.62
CA GLU A 234 49.22 40.78 43.30
C GLU A 234 48.48 41.43 44.48
N GLY A 235 47.29 41.98 44.21
CA GLY A 235 46.33 42.36 45.25
C GLY A 235 45.91 43.81 45.20
N THR A 236 45.20 44.26 46.24
CA THR A 236 44.63 45.61 46.32
C THR A 236 45.13 46.33 47.54
N LYS A 237 45.40 47.62 47.39
CA LYS A 237 45.86 48.44 48.50
C LYS A 237 45.41 49.89 48.38
N GLU A 238 45.08 50.51 49.50
CA GLU A 238 44.93 51.95 49.59
C GLU A 238 46.30 52.57 49.89
N ILE A 239 46.69 53.57 49.11
CA ILE A 239 47.95 54.31 49.31
C ILE A 239 47.68 55.80 49.27
N THR A 240 48.68 56.58 49.69
CA THR A 240 48.66 58.03 49.58
C THR A 240 49.76 58.51 48.64
N ILE A 241 49.38 59.24 47.59
CA ILE A 241 50.31 59.92 46.67
C ILE A 241 50.07 61.42 46.82
N ASN A 242 51.11 62.18 47.21
CA ASN A 242 51.07 63.64 47.31
C ASN A 242 49.90 64.22 48.15
N GLY A 243 49.43 63.48 49.16
CA GLY A 243 48.32 63.87 50.03
C GLY A 243 46.95 63.33 49.62
N ASP A 244 46.81 62.87 48.38
CA ASP A 244 45.58 62.26 47.86
C ASP A 244 45.59 60.75 48.09
N LYS A 245 44.43 60.20 48.44
CA LYS A 245 44.24 58.77 48.67
C LYS A 245 43.83 58.07 47.37
N TRP A 246 44.51 56.99 47.05
CA TRP A 246 44.30 56.20 45.85
C TRP A 246 44.03 54.75 46.21
N PHE A 247 43.05 54.15 45.55
CA PHE A 247 42.92 52.69 45.53
C PHE A 247 43.78 52.14 44.40
N CYS A 248 44.58 51.15 44.74
CA CYS A 248 45.51 50.50 43.83
C CYS A 248 45.12 49.04 43.66
N ARG A 249 45.07 48.57 42.43
CA ARG A 249 45.05 47.15 42.09
C ARG A 249 46.35 46.81 41.36
N LEU A 250 47.05 45.81 41.85
CA LEU A 250 48.33 45.36 41.31
C LEU A 250 48.18 43.98 40.67
N HIS A 251 48.72 43.86 39.46
CA HIS A 251 48.76 42.63 38.67
C HIS A 251 50.13 42.47 38.02
N THR A 252 50.77 41.32 38.18
CA THR A 252 52.08 41.04 37.55
C THR A 252 51.86 40.24 36.28
N VAL A 253 52.31 40.80 35.15
CA VAL A 253 52.28 40.14 33.84
C VAL A 253 53.23 38.97 33.82
N ALA A 254 52.78 37.76 33.47
CA ALA A 254 53.58 36.54 33.60
C ALA A 254 54.93 36.57 32.85
N MET A 255 54.97 37.21 31.68
CA MET A 255 56.21 37.41 30.91
C MET A 255 56.09 38.76 30.18
N PRO A 256 56.90 39.78 30.50
CA PRO A 256 58.24 39.75 31.11
C PRO A 256 58.30 40.01 32.63
N GLU A 257 57.29 39.66 33.42
CA GLU A 257 57.22 39.93 34.88
C GLU A 257 57.15 41.43 35.22
N TRP A 258 56.55 42.22 34.32
CA TRP A 258 56.24 43.63 34.60
C TRP A 258 54.98 43.74 35.45
N LYS A 259 54.95 44.73 36.34
CA LYS A 259 53.81 45.02 37.20
C LYS A 259 52.95 46.09 36.55
N LEU A 260 51.68 45.79 36.37
CA LEU A 260 50.65 46.76 36.08
C LEU A 260 50.00 47.19 37.39
N ILE A 261 49.94 48.49 37.62
CA ILE A 261 49.32 49.05 38.82
C ILE A 261 48.24 50.04 38.35
N ALA A 262 47.00 49.63 38.55
CA ALA A 262 45.82 50.45 38.33
C ALA A 262 45.58 51.32 39.55
N PHE A 263 45.54 52.63 39.36
CA PHE A 263 45.17 53.61 40.36
C PHE A 263 43.77 54.13 40.04
N ILE A 264 42.99 54.42 41.06
CA ILE A 264 41.79 55.24 40.93
C ILE A 264 41.67 56.11 42.18
N SER A 265 41.21 57.35 42.01
CA SER A 265 41.04 58.23 43.16
C SER A 265 40.01 57.63 44.11
N ASN A 266 40.31 57.66 45.42
CA ASN A 266 39.37 57.23 46.44
C ASN A 266 38.05 58.02 46.33
N ASP A 267 38.15 59.31 46.00
CA ASP A 267 36.99 60.18 45.77
C ASP A 267 36.16 59.78 44.55
N GLU A 268 36.74 59.08 43.56
CA GLU A 268 36.00 58.59 42.39
C GLU A 268 35.27 57.28 42.66
N VAL A 269 35.97 56.29 43.24
CA VAL A 269 35.37 55.02 43.66
C VAL A 269 34.21 55.29 44.62
N LEU A 270 34.44 56.27 45.49
CA LEU A 270 33.43 56.75 46.42
C LEU A 270 32.65 57.95 45.89
N GLU A 271 32.76 58.36 44.62
CA GLU A 271 32.06 59.56 44.09
C GLU A 271 30.55 59.33 44.19
N LYS A 272 30.10 58.17 43.71
CA LYS A 272 28.69 57.77 43.87
C LYS A 272 28.34 57.56 45.34
N TYR A 273 29.26 57.08 46.18
CA TYR A 273 29.04 56.96 47.63
C TYR A 273 28.90 58.32 48.32
N TYR A 274 29.71 59.32 47.97
CA TYR A 274 29.70 60.67 48.55
C TYR A 274 28.58 61.51 47.94
N ILE A 275 28.27 61.35 46.66
CA ILE A 275 27.08 61.94 46.02
C ILE A 275 25.84 61.32 46.63
N LEU A 276 25.75 60.00 46.82
CA LEU A 276 24.63 59.37 47.53
C LEU A 276 24.63 59.67 49.01
N ARG A 277 25.76 59.92 49.67
CA ARG A 277 25.81 60.32 51.08
C ARG A 277 25.40 61.78 51.23
N LYS A 278 25.87 62.68 50.37
CA LYS A 278 25.45 64.08 50.31
C LYS A 278 24.01 64.19 49.82
N LEU A 279 23.56 63.42 48.84
CA LEU A 279 22.14 63.28 48.48
C LEU A 279 21.37 62.58 49.58
N SER A 280 21.91 61.66 50.38
CA SER A 280 21.15 61.07 51.50
C SER A 280 21.05 62.04 52.65
N ILE A 281 22.06 62.88 52.90
CA ILE A 281 22.04 63.91 53.94
C ILE A 281 21.19 65.11 53.48
N LEU A 282 21.39 65.58 52.25
CA LEU A 282 20.63 66.65 51.62
C LEU A 282 19.21 66.19 51.32
N ALA A 283 18.98 64.98 50.80
CA ALA A 283 17.64 64.41 50.73
C ALA A 283 17.12 64.15 52.13
N CYS A 284 17.86 63.76 53.17
CA CYS A 284 17.28 63.72 54.53
C CYS A 284 16.85 65.11 55.01
N ILE A 285 17.58 66.18 54.68
CA ILE A 285 17.26 67.56 55.08
C ILE A 285 16.13 68.16 54.22
N ILE A 286 16.12 67.91 52.90
CA ILE A 286 15.07 68.30 51.95
C ILE A 286 13.84 67.41 52.12
N ILE A 287 13.98 66.11 52.36
CA ILE A 287 12.88 65.23 52.79
C ILE A 287 12.39 65.70 54.14
N LEU A 288 13.18 66.10 55.14
CA LEU A 288 12.58 66.63 56.37
C LEU A 288 11.83 67.95 56.16
N SER A 289 12.35 68.88 55.35
CA SER A 289 11.76 70.20 55.16
C SER A 289 10.66 70.26 54.09
N VAL A 290 10.69 69.32 53.13
CA VAL A 290 9.68 69.12 52.08
C VAL A 290 8.73 67.97 52.43
N PHE A 291 9.08 66.90 53.14
CA PHE A 291 8.08 65.89 53.58
C PHE A 291 7.06 66.49 54.52
N ILE A 292 7.43 67.39 55.42
CA ILE A 292 6.44 67.88 56.40
C ILE A 292 5.29 68.63 55.65
N PRO A 293 5.55 69.47 54.64
CA PRO A 293 4.50 70.06 53.77
C PRO A 293 4.08 69.19 52.57
N ALA A 294 4.95 68.35 52.03
CA ALA A 294 4.69 67.52 50.85
C ALA A 294 4.08 66.18 51.19
N VAL A 295 4.19 65.59 52.39
CA VAL A 295 3.30 64.48 52.79
C VAL A 295 1.85 64.97 52.79
N TYR A 296 1.62 66.22 53.18
CA TYR A 296 0.30 66.86 53.11
C TYR A 296 -0.18 67.09 51.67
N ILE A 297 0.70 67.43 50.71
CA ILE A 297 0.34 67.71 49.29
C ILE A 297 0.44 66.45 48.38
N TRP A 298 1.46 65.60 48.53
CA TRP A 298 1.71 64.34 47.82
C TRP A 298 0.64 63.29 48.10
N THR A 299 0.10 63.21 49.33
CA THR A 299 -1.02 62.30 49.64
C THR A 299 -2.21 62.58 48.72
N ASN A 300 -2.42 63.84 48.33
CA ASN A 300 -3.53 64.25 47.49
C ASN A 300 -3.23 64.36 45.98
N ARG A 301 -1.97 64.51 45.52
CA ARG A 301 -1.63 64.69 44.09
C ARG A 301 -0.77 63.62 43.41
N LEU A 302 0.06 62.84 44.13
CA LEU A 302 0.97 61.83 43.55
C LEU A 302 0.68 60.40 44.04
N ILE A 303 0.34 60.24 45.32
CA ILE A 303 0.02 58.93 45.91
C ILE A 303 -1.30 58.40 45.35
N LYS A 304 -2.32 59.23 45.10
CA LYS A 304 -3.58 58.76 44.49
C LYS A 304 -3.40 58.14 43.08
N PRO A 305 -2.69 58.77 42.12
CA PRO A 305 -2.42 58.14 40.82
C PRO A 305 -1.40 57.00 40.87
N LEU A 306 -0.37 57.05 41.73
CA LEU A 306 0.65 55.99 41.78
C LEU A 306 0.18 54.74 42.55
N LEU A 307 -0.65 54.92 43.59
CA LEU A 307 -1.47 53.83 44.15
C LEU A 307 -2.38 53.24 43.08
N SER A 308 -2.80 53.97 42.05
CA SER A 308 -3.60 53.37 40.98
C SER A 308 -2.78 52.40 40.10
N VAL A 309 -1.49 52.69 39.84
CA VAL A 309 -0.57 51.77 39.14
C VAL A 309 -0.17 50.58 40.02
N VAL A 310 0.21 50.84 41.28
CA VAL A 310 0.58 49.77 42.23
C VAL A 310 -0.64 48.93 42.62
N SER A 311 -1.83 49.53 42.76
CA SER A 311 -3.06 48.75 42.95
C SER A 311 -3.46 48.01 41.67
N ALA A 312 -3.20 48.53 40.46
CA ALA A 312 -3.40 47.76 39.23
C ALA A 312 -2.44 46.55 39.16
N LEU A 313 -1.15 46.72 39.47
CA LEU A 313 -0.20 45.61 39.55
C LEU A 313 -0.49 44.64 40.69
N LYS A 314 -0.90 45.14 41.87
CA LYS A 314 -1.31 44.33 43.02
C LYS A 314 -2.63 43.61 42.74
N ARG A 315 -3.55 44.19 41.96
CA ARG A 315 -4.74 43.51 41.44
C ARG A 315 -4.33 42.34 40.54
N ILE A 316 -3.40 42.56 39.61
CA ILE A 316 -2.90 41.47 38.74
C ILE A 316 -2.17 40.39 39.54
N SER A 317 -1.35 40.74 40.53
CA SER A 317 -0.49 39.80 41.27
C SER A 317 -1.14 39.16 42.51
N GLN A 318 -2.18 39.77 43.11
CA GLN A 318 -2.79 39.34 44.37
C GLN A 318 -4.33 39.19 44.31
N GLN A 319 -4.99 39.64 43.23
CA GLN A 319 -6.43 39.48 43.00
C GLN A 319 -6.71 38.90 41.61
N ASP A 320 -6.50 37.58 41.46
CA ASP A 320 -6.97 36.79 40.32
C ASP A 320 -6.64 37.38 38.93
N GLY A 321 -5.41 37.89 38.75
CA GLY A 321 -4.89 38.22 37.43
C GLY A 321 -5.71 39.25 36.63
N ASP A 322 -6.30 40.28 37.26
CA ASP A 322 -7.17 41.28 36.58
C ASP A 322 -6.41 42.25 35.66
N LEU A 323 -6.34 41.90 34.37
CA LEU A 323 -5.77 42.64 33.24
C LEU A 323 -6.74 43.65 32.60
N THR A 324 -8.00 43.77 33.06
CA THR A 324 -8.95 44.78 32.55
C THR A 324 -8.66 46.19 33.07
N GLY A 325 -7.84 46.28 34.12
CA GLY A 325 -7.43 47.55 34.70
C GLY A 325 -6.71 48.42 33.67
N ARG A 326 -7.25 49.62 33.42
CA ARG A 326 -6.54 50.67 32.69
C ARG A 326 -6.24 51.81 33.64
N ILE A 327 -5.05 52.36 33.47
CA ILE A 327 -4.60 53.52 34.24
C ILE A 327 -4.96 54.75 33.42
N LEU A 328 -5.63 55.73 34.05
CA LEU A 328 -6.07 56.95 33.39
C LEU A 328 -4.86 57.77 32.94
N VAL A 329 -4.67 57.89 31.62
CA VAL A 329 -3.57 58.66 31.03
C VAL A 329 -3.95 60.13 31.02
N LYS A 330 -3.42 60.92 31.95
CA LYS A 330 -3.74 62.35 32.06
C LYS A 330 -2.51 63.14 32.51
N GLY A 331 -1.92 63.90 31.58
CA GLY A 331 -0.67 64.63 31.78
C GLY A 331 0.20 64.57 30.53
N ASN A 332 1.45 65.01 30.63
CA ASN A 332 2.51 64.90 29.61
C ASN A 332 3.86 64.61 30.30
N ASP A 333 3.82 63.79 31.35
CA ASP A 333 4.95 63.48 32.23
C ASP A 333 5.29 61.98 32.23
N GLU A 334 6.31 61.58 32.98
CA GLU A 334 6.84 60.22 33.03
C GLU A 334 5.83 59.22 33.64
N ILE A 335 4.88 59.68 34.47
CA ILE A 335 3.78 58.85 34.99
C ILE A 335 2.72 58.62 33.90
N THR A 336 2.54 59.60 33.01
CA THR A 336 1.69 59.50 31.82
C THR A 336 2.29 58.49 30.83
N GLU A 337 3.59 58.56 30.54
CA GLU A 337 4.30 57.62 29.68
C GLU A 337 4.36 56.19 30.28
N LEU A 338 4.58 56.08 31.60
CA LEU A 338 4.49 54.81 32.33
C LEU A 338 3.08 54.22 32.26
N SER A 339 2.04 55.04 32.41
CA SER A 339 0.64 54.60 32.28
C SER A 339 0.33 54.14 30.85
N GLN A 340 0.91 54.78 29.83
CA GLN A 340 0.78 54.36 28.43
C GLN A 340 1.48 53.02 28.15
N TYR A 341 2.76 52.85 28.50
CA TYR A 341 3.47 51.59 28.30
C TYR A 341 2.92 50.45 29.18
N PHE A 342 2.44 50.77 30.39
CA PHE A 342 1.73 49.80 31.23
C PHE A 342 0.44 49.34 30.55
N ASN A 343 -0.41 50.27 30.08
CA ASN A 343 -1.63 49.92 29.37
C ASN A 343 -1.34 49.10 28.09
N GLN A 344 -0.31 49.45 27.30
CA GLN A 344 0.09 48.68 26.10
C GLN A 344 0.61 47.28 26.44
N THR A 345 1.32 47.13 27.56
CA THR A 345 1.87 45.84 28.01
C THR A 345 0.76 44.93 28.53
N ILE A 346 -0.14 45.47 29.35
CA ILE A 346 -1.33 44.76 29.84
C ILE A 346 -2.28 44.43 28.68
N GLU A 347 -2.40 45.30 27.68
CA GLU A 347 -3.15 45.02 26.45
C GLU A 347 -2.52 43.88 25.63
N LYS A 348 -1.19 43.83 25.46
CA LYS A 348 -0.52 42.71 24.77
C LYS A 348 -0.59 41.38 25.54
N ILE A 349 -0.41 41.42 26.85
CA ILE A 349 -0.58 40.23 27.71
C ILE A 349 -2.03 39.78 27.66
N GLY A 350 -2.96 40.73 27.78
CA GLY A 350 -4.39 40.44 27.68
C GLY A 350 -4.77 39.83 26.33
N ASN A 351 -4.32 40.40 25.21
CA ASN A 351 -4.54 39.83 23.89
C ASN A 351 -3.91 38.43 23.73
N SER A 352 -2.78 38.16 24.40
CA SER A 352 -2.15 36.82 24.39
C SER A 352 -2.92 35.81 25.23
N ILE A 353 -3.36 36.17 26.44
CA ILE A 353 -4.22 35.32 27.29
C ILE A 353 -5.57 35.08 26.61
N LYS A 354 -6.14 36.11 25.96
CA LYS A 354 -7.35 36.00 25.15
C LYS A 354 -7.14 35.05 23.97
N ALA A 355 -6.03 35.14 23.25
CA ALA A 355 -5.70 34.21 22.16
C ALA A 355 -5.47 32.77 22.66
N VAL A 356 -4.83 32.58 23.83
CA VAL A 356 -4.68 31.24 24.44
C VAL A 356 -6.03 30.70 24.90
N SER A 357 -6.91 31.54 25.47
CA SER A 357 -8.27 31.18 25.85
C SER A 357 -9.12 30.78 24.63
N GLU A 358 -9.09 31.60 23.57
CA GLU A 358 -9.78 31.34 22.29
C GLU A 358 -9.24 30.05 21.62
N ASN A 359 -7.93 29.84 21.62
CA ASN A 359 -7.31 28.61 21.09
C ASN A 359 -7.61 27.38 21.97
N SER A 360 -7.68 27.51 23.29
CA SER A 360 -8.05 26.42 24.21
C SER A 360 -9.52 26.04 24.06
N ASN A 361 -10.41 27.04 23.90
CA ASN A 361 -11.80 26.81 23.53
C ASN A 361 -11.91 26.13 22.16
N THR A 362 -11.14 26.57 21.18
CA THR A 362 -11.08 25.94 19.85
C THR A 362 -10.58 24.49 19.94
N MET A 363 -9.53 24.23 20.72
CA MET A 363 -9.03 22.87 20.99
C MET A 363 -10.06 22.01 21.74
N THR A 364 -10.85 22.60 22.64
CA THR A 364 -11.95 21.89 23.32
C THR A 364 -13.04 21.49 22.32
N ILE A 365 -13.40 22.38 21.39
CA ILE A 365 -14.35 22.10 20.31
C ILE A 365 -13.80 20.98 19.42
N ILE A 366 -12.55 21.10 18.94
CA ILE A 366 -11.88 20.08 18.11
C ILE A 366 -11.76 18.74 18.86
N GLY A 367 -11.43 18.76 20.15
CA GLY A 367 -11.35 17.56 20.98
C GLY A 367 -12.69 16.86 21.16
N ASN A 368 -13.76 17.62 21.40
CA ASN A 368 -15.12 17.09 21.48
C ASN A 368 -15.60 16.55 20.11
N GLU A 369 -15.31 17.26 19.03
CA GLU A 369 -15.61 16.84 17.65
C GLU A 369 -14.86 15.55 17.31
N LEU A 370 -13.57 15.46 17.63
CA LEU A 370 -12.78 14.25 17.46
C LEU A 370 -13.36 13.09 18.28
N ALA A 371 -13.73 13.30 19.56
CA ALA A 371 -14.36 12.27 20.38
C ALA A 371 -15.70 11.78 19.78
N SER A 372 -16.50 12.70 19.25
CA SER A 372 -17.74 12.38 18.52
C SER A 372 -17.45 11.54 17.27
N ASN A 373 -16.51 11.99 16.44
CA ASN A 373 -16.10 11.29 15.21
C ASN A 373 -15.54 9.90 15.51
N MET A 374 -14.78 9.73 16.61
CA MET A 374 -14.30 8.40 17.02
C MET A 374 -15.43 7.49 17.51
N THR A 375 -16.46 8.05 18.17
CA THR A 375 -17.65 7.29 18.60
C THR A 375 -18.48 6.84 17.39
N GLU A 376 -18.65 7.73 16.41
CA GLU A 376 -19.28 7.40 15.14
C GLU A 376 -18.48 6.34 14.36
N THR A 377 -17.15 6.48 14.30
CA THR A 377 -16.26 5.50 13.67
C THR A 377 -16.35 4.14 14.37
N ALA A 378 -16.38 4.09 15.70
CA ALA A 378 -16.58 2.85 16.45
C ALA A 378 -17.91 2.17 16.09
N SER A 379 -18.97 2.98 15.96
CA SER A 379 -20.30 2.49 15.59
C SER A 379 -20.31 1.95 14.16
N ALA A 380 -19.69 2.65 13.22
CA ALA A 380 -19.50 2.20 11.84
C ALA A 380 -18.71 0.89 11.77
N ILE A 381 -17.65 0.74 12.58
CA ILE A 381 -16.86 -0.49 12.63
C ILE A 381 -17.63 -1.67 13.24
N ASN A 382 -18.49 -1.43 14.23
CA ASN A 382 -19.41 -2.45 14.74
C ASN A 382 -20.42 -2.89 13.66
N GLN A 383 -20.96 -1.95 12.89
CA GLN A 383 -21.83 -2.27 11.76
C GLN A 383 -21.09 -3.06 10.67
N ILE A 384 -19.86 -2.66 10.33
CA ILE A 384 -19.00 -3.39 9.40
C ILE A 384 -18.76 -4.82 9.91
N SER A 385 -18.46 -5.00 11.20
CA SER A 385 -18.25 -6.33 11.80
C SER A 385 -19.51 -7.21 11.71
N SER A 386 -20.69 -6.63 11.95
CA SER A 386 -21.98 -7.31 11.78
C SER A 386 -22.22 -7.71 10.32
N ASN A 387 -21.95 -6.81 9.37
CA ASN A 387 -22.06 -7.09 7.94
C ASN A 387 -21.07 -8.19 7.51
N ILE A 388 -19.86 -8.20 8.08
CA ILE A 388 -18.86 -9.22 7.80
C ILE A 388 -19.39 -10.60 8.22
N ASP A 389 -19.95 -10.72 9.42
CA ASP A 389 -20.50 -11.98 9.90
C ASP A 389 -21.73 -12.41 9.07
N GLY A 390 -22.57 -11.44 8.68
CA GLY A 390 -23.72 -11.68 7.79
C GLY A 390 -23.31 -12.25 6.42
N VAL A 391 -22.31 -11.65 5.77
CA VAL A 391 -21.79 -12.16 4.49
C VAL A 391 -21.08 -13.50 4.66
N LYS A 392 -20.35 -13.72 5.78
CA LYS A 392 -19.75 -15.02 6.09
C LYS A 392 -20.81 -16.11 6.19
N GLN A 393 -21.91 -15.83 6.88
CA GLN A 393 -23.03 -16.77 6.99
C GLN A 393 -23.72 -17.03 5.65
N GLN A 394 -23.86 -16.00 4.80
CA GLN A 394 -24.36 -16.14 3.44
C GLN A 394 -23.43 -17.00 2.59
N ALA A 395 -22.11 -16.81 2.68
CA ALA A 395 -21.13 -17.64 1.98
C ALA A 395 -21.22 -19.12 2.41
N LEU A 396 -21.33 -19.40 3.72
CA LEU A 396 -21.55 -20.77 4.20
C LEU A 396 -22.84 -21.40 3.66
N THR A 397 -23.93 -20.62 3.63
CA THR A 397 -25.21 -21.07 3.07
C THR A 397 -25.09 -21.31 1.56
N GLN A 398 -24.35 -20.45 0.85
CA GLN A 398 -24.09 -20.61 -0.57
C GLN A 398 -23.25 -21.85 -0.84
N ALA A 399 -22.23 -22.15 -0.02
CA ALA A 399 -21.43 -23.38 -0.16
C ALA A 399 -22.30 -24.63 -0.03
N ALA A 400 -23.23 -24.66 0.93
CA ALA A 400 -24.20 -25.75 1.05
C ALA A 400 -25.08 -25.88 -0.20
N GLY A 401 -25.61 -24.76 -0.71
CA GLY A 401 -26.41 -24.75 -1.93
C GLY A 401 -25.64 -25.17 -3.18
N VAL A 402 -24.36 -24.80 -3.30
CA VAL A 402 -23.47 -25.26 -4.38
C VAL A 402 -23.27 -26.76 -4.32
N SER A 403 -23.00 -27.31 -3.13
CA SER A 403 -22.82 -28.74 -2.93
C SER A 403 -24.09 -29.54 -3.28
N GLU A 404 -25.26 -29.05 -2.85
CA GLU A 404 -26.55 -29.64 -3.22
C GLU A 404 -26.82 -29.56 -4.73
N THR A 405 -26.51 -28.42 -5.35
CA THR A 405 -26.68 -28.25 -6.80
C THR A 405 -25.72 -29.15 -7.59
N ALA A 406 -24.48 -29.32 -7.12
CA ALA A 406 -23.53 -30.25 -7.73
C ALA A 406 -24.02 -31.70 -7.65
N ALA A 407 -24.52 -32.13 -6.48
CA ALA A 407 -25.06 -33.47 -6.30
C ALA A 407 -26.28 -33.75 -7.18
N THR A 408 -27.22 -32.81 -7.25
CA THR A 408 -28.38 -32.92 -8.15
C THR A 408 -27.98 -32.96 -9.62
N MET A 409 -26.95 -32.21 -10.02
CA MET A 409 -26.41 -32.28 -11.38
C MET A 409 -25.75 -33.62 -11.70
N GLU A 410 -25.01 -34.22 -10.77
CA GLU A 410 -24.49 -35.59 -10.94
C GLU A 410 -25.61 -36.61 -11.14
N GLU A 411 -26.71 -36.49 -10.38
CA GLU A 411 -27.88 -37.34 -10.52
C GLU A 411 -28.60 -37.15 -11.87
N ILE A 412 -28.74 -35.90 -12.33
CA ILE A 412 -29.26 -35.57 -13.66
C ILE A 412 -28.39 -36.22 -14.74
N MET A 413 -27.07 -36.08 -14.66
CA MET A 413 -26.15 -36.70 -15.62
C MET A 413 -26.26 -38.23 -15.63
N ARG A 414 -26.42 -38.86 -14.46
CA ARG A 414 -26.67 -40.30 -14.37
C ARG A 414 -27.98 -40.70 -15.05
N THR A 415 -29.04 -39.90 -14.83
CA THR A 415 -30.36 -40.13 -15.43
C THR A 415 -30.32 -39.97 -16.95
N ILE A 416 -29.58 -38.98 -17.47
CA ILE A 416 -29.40 -38.80 -18.92
C ILE A 416 -28.60 -39.96 -19.53
N LYS A 417 -27.59 -40.49 -18.84
CA LYS A 417 -26.88 -41.71 -19.29
C LYS A 417 -27.82 -42.92 -19.38
N GLN A 418 -28.71 -43.09 -18.40
CA GLN A 418 -29.73 -44.12 -18.45
C GLN A 418 -30.72 -43.90 -19.60
N LEU A 419 -31.15 -42.65 -19.82
CA LEU A 419 -31.98 -42.27 -20.96
C LEU A 419 -31.31 -42.64 -22.29
N ASN A 420 -30.02 -42.39 -22.47
CA ASN A 420 -29.27 -42.80 -23.66
C ASN A 420 -29.29 -44.32 -23.88
N SER A 421 -29.19 -45.12 -22.82
CA SER A 421 -29.33 -46.57 -22.93
C SER A 421 -30.75 -46.97 -23.37
N SER A 422 -31.78 -46.28 -22.88
CA SER A 422 -33.16 -46.51 -23.30
C SER A 422 -33.40 -46.09 -24.76
N ILE A 423 -32.80 -44.99 -25.21
CA ILE A 423 -32.86 -44.52 -26.61
C ILE A 423 -32.24 -45.56 -27.55
N GLU A 424 -31.10 -46.15 -27.18
CA GLU A 424 -30.47 -47.23 -27.95
C GLU A 424 -31.39 -48.44 -28.05
N GLY A 425 -31.98 -48.87 -26.93
CA GLY A 425 -32.97 -49.95 -26.90
C GLY A 425 -34.22 -49.66 -27.75
N GLN A 426 -34.69 -48.41 -27.75
CA GLN A 426 -35.80 -47.96 -28.58
C GLN A 426 -35.43 -48.00 -30.07
N SER A 427 -34.22 -47.57 -30.44
CA SER A 427 -33.74 -47.62 -31.82
C SER A 427 -33.72 -49.05 -32.37
N ILE A 428 -33.21 -50.01 -31.58
CA ILE A 428 -33.24 -51.44 -31.93
C ILE A 428 -34.69 -51.93 -32.11
N SER A 429 -35.57 -51.55 -31.18
CA SER A 429 -36.98 -51.95 -31.24
C SER A 429 -37.69 -51.41 -32.48
N VAL A 430 -37.41 -50.16 -32.87
CA VAL A 430 -37.94 -49.52 -34.09
C VAL A 430 -37.51 -50.28 -35.35
N VAL A 431 -36.23 -50.64 -35.45
CA VAL A 431 -35.71 -51.43 -36.59
C VAL A 431 -36.37 -52.80 -36.66
N GLN A 432 -36.53 -53.47 -35.52
CA GLN A 432 -37.19 -54.77 -35.44
C GLN A 432 -38.67 -54.68 -35.82
N SER A 433 -39.40 -53.68 -35.31
CA SER A 433 -40.81 -53.44 -35.67
C SER A 433 -40.97 -53.14 -37.16
N SER A 434 -40.09 -52.32 -37.75
CA SER A 434 -40.10 -52.03 -39.19
C SER A 434 -39.96 -53.32 -40.01
N SER A 435 -38.98 -54.16 -39.64
CA SER A 435 -38.74 -55.45 -40.32
C SER A 435 -39.94 -56.40 -40.20
N ALA A 436 -40.57 -56.45 -39.02
CA ALA A 436 -41.76 -57.28 -38.81
C ALA A 436 -42.96 -56.82 -39.66
N ILE A 437 -43.14 -55.51 -39.83
CA ILE A 437 -44.19 -54.94 -40.67
C ILE A 437 -43.91 -55.19 -42.16
N GLU A 438 -42.66 -55.05 -42.62
CA GLU A 438 -42.27 -55.40 -43.99
C GLU A 438 -42.56 -56.88 -44.29
N GLN A 439 -42.23 -57.78 -43.36
CA GLN A 439 -42.56 -59.20 -43.47
C GLN A 439 -44.08 -59.43 -43.49
N MET A 440 -44.85 -58.68 -42.70
CA MET A 440 -46.32 -58.73 -42.71
C MET A 440 -46.87 -58.30 -44.07
N THR A 441 -46.38 -57.22 -44.67
CA THR A 441 -46.76 -56.78 -46.02
C THR A 441 -46.46 -57.86 -47.08
N SER A 442 -45.31 -58.52 -46.98
CA SER A 442 -44.97 -59.66 -47.86
C SER A 442 -45.93 -60.85 -47.69
N ASN A 443 -46.33 -61.15 -46.46
CA ASN A 443 -47.30 -62.21 -46.17
C ASN A 443 -48.70 -61.86 -46.71
N ILE A 444 -49.14 -60.61 -46.54
CA ILE A 444 -50.41 -60.12 -47.09
C ILE A 444 -50.42 -60.27 -48.60
N SER A 445 -49.36 -59.83 -49.29
CA SER A 445 -49.22 -60.00 -50.75
C SER A 445 -49.32 -61.47 -51.18
N SER A 446 -48.66 -62.37 -50.45
CA SER A 446 -48.70 -63.81 -50.71
C SER A 446 -50.09 -64.41 -50.52
N ILE A 447 -50.82 -64.00 -49.47
CA ILE A 447 -52.20 -64.43 -49.22
C ILE A 447 -53.13 -63.89 -50.32
N THR A 448 -53.00 -62.63 -50.71
CA THR A 448 -53.78 -62.03 -51.80
C THR A 448 -53.59 -62.78 -53.11
N GLN A 449 -52.35 -63.17 -53.45
CA GLN A 449 -52.07 -63.98 -54.64
C GLN A 449 -52.72 -65.38 -54.53
N MET A 450 -52.70 -65.99 -53.34
CA MET A 450 -53.31 -67.29 -53.08
C MET A 450 -54.83 -67.25 -53.22
N LEU A 451 -55.48 -66.19 -52.72
CA LEU A 451 -56.91 -65.96 -52.87
C LEU A 451 -57.30 -65.77 -54.34
N GLY A 452 -56.48 -65.07 -55.13
CA GLY A 452 -56.66 -64.96 -56.58
C GLY A 452 -56.63 -66.33 -57.28
N LYS A 453 -55.66 -67.19 -56.94
CA LYS A 453 -55.61 -68.57 -57.45
C LYS A 453 -56.80 -69.41 -56.99
N SER A 454 -57.22 -69.26 -55.74
CA SER A 454 -58.39 -69.94 -55.19
C SER A 454 -59.67 -69.58 -55.94
N GLY A 455 -59.85 -68.30 -56.30
CA GLY A 455 -60.97 -67.84 -57.11
C GLY A 455 -61.03 -68.54 -58.47
N ILE A 456 -59.90 -68.68 -59.16
CA ILE A 456 -59.81 -69.40 -60.44
C ILE A 456 -60.21 -70.87 -60.26
N LEU A 457 -59.67 -71.56 -59.26
CA LEU A 457 -59.98 -72.96 -58.99
C LEU A 457 -61.45 -73.19 -58.63
N ILE A 458 -62.09 -72.26 -57.90
CA ILE A 458 -63.51 -72.33 -57.57
C ILE A 458 -64.37 -72.14 -58.83
N GLN A 459 -63.96 -71.25 -59.74
CA GLN A 459 -64.63 -71.08 -61.02
C GLN A 459 -64.55 -72.35 -61.88
N GLU A 460 -63.38 -72.98 -61.94
CA GLU A 460 -63.19 -74.28 -62.62
C GLU A 460 -64.05 -75.38 -61.98
N LEU A 461 -64.09 -75.49 -60.65
CA LEU A 461 -64.91 -76.46 -59.92
C LEU A 461 -66.40 -76.26 -60.20
N THR A 462 -66.85 -75.01 -60.22
CA THR A 462 -68.24 -74.65 -60.50
C THR A 462 -68.62 -75.03 -61.93
N GLY A 463 -67.73 -74.77 -62.91
CA GLY A 463 -67.89 -75.21 -64.30
C GLY A 463 -67.96 -76.74 -64.43
N ALA A 464 -66.99 -77.46 -63.88
CA ALA A 464 -66.95 -78.93 -63.92
C ALA A 464 -68.18 -79.57 -63.25
N THR A 465 -68.68 -78.97 -62.17
CA THR A 465 -69.89 -79.42 -61.47
C THR A 465 -71.14 -79.18 -62.31
N ALA A 466 -71.24 -78.05 -63.00
CA ALA A 466 -72.34 -77.74 -63.90
C ALA A 466 -72.36 -78.71 -65.11
N ASP A 467 -71.20 -78.97 -65.70
CA ASP A 467 -71.04 -79.95 -66.79
C ASP A 467 -71.44 -81.36 -66.32
N GLY A 468 -70.97 -81.77 -65.14
CA GLY A 468 -71.32 -83.06 -64.54
C GLY A 468 -72.83 -83.22 -64.30
N LYS A 469 -73.51 -82.16 -63.84
CA LYS A 469 -74.98 -82.13 -63.70
C LYS A 469 -75.68 -82.27 -65.05
N HIS A 470 -75.22 -81.56 -66.08
CA HIS A 470 -75.78 -81.66 -67.43
C HIS A 470 -75.65 -83.08 -68.00
N THR A 471 -74.47 -83.70 -67.87
CA THR A 471 -74.26 -85.10 -68.29
C THR A 471 -75.20 -86.06 -67.54
N LEU A 472 -75.40 -85.87 -66.24
CA LEU A 472 -76.29 -86.69 -65.43
C LEU A 472 -77.77 -86.58 -65.86
N THR A 473 -78.23 -85.36 -66.19
CA THR A 473 -79.57 -85.17 -66.78
C THR A 473 -79.71 -85.94 -68.09
N GLY A 474 -78.67 -85.96 -68.93
CA GLY A 474 -78.62 -86.78 -70.14
C GLY A 474 -78.74 -88.29 -69.84
N THR A 475 -77.98 -88.79 -68.84
CA THR A 475 -78.03 -90.19 -68.41
C THR A 475 -79.41 -90.59 -67.89
N ASN A 476 -80.09 -89.72 -67.13
CA ASN A 476 -81.45 -89.96 -66.66
C ASN A 476 -82.44 -90.09 -67.82
N ASN A 477 -82.37 -89.22 -68.83
CA ASN A 477 -83.23 -89.29 -70.00
C ASN A 477 -83.03 -90.60 -70.78
N ILE A 478 -81.78 -91.04 -70.95
CA ILE A 478 -81.46 -92.33 -71.59
C ILE A 478 -82.02 -93.50 -70.77
N THR A 479 -81.82 -93.47 -69.45
CA THR A 479 -82.29 -94.52 -68.53
C THR A 479 -83.82 -94.64 -68.55
N GLN A 480 -84.53 -93.51 -68.58
CA GLN A 480 -85.99 -93.48 -68.74
C GLN A 480 -86.43 -94.10 -70.06
N LYS A 481 -85.76 -93.77 -71.17
CA LYS A 481 -86.04 -94.36 -72.48
C LYS A 481 -85.85 -95.87 -72.49
N ILE A 482 -84.77 -96.38 -71.86
CA ILE A 482 -84.54 -97.83 -71.72
C ILE A 482 -85.64 -98.48 -70.87
N ALA A 483 -86.13 -97.80 -69.83
CA ALA A 483 -87.24 -98.29 -69.00
C ALA A 483 -88.52 -98.47 -69.81
N GLU A 484 -88.86 -97.46 -70.63
CA GLU A 484 -90.02 -97.47 -71.53
C GLU A 484 -89.91 -98.59 -72.58
N GLU A 485 -88.76 -98.70 -73.25
CA GLU A 485 -88.49 -99.77 -74.23
C GLU A 485 -88.55 -101.17 -73.60
N SER A 486 -88.03 -101.33 -72.37
CA SER A 486 -88.08 -102.59 -71.62
C SER A 486 -89.52 -102.97 -71.24
N GLY A 487 -90.36 -102.00 -70.89
CA GLY A 487 -91.79 -102.21 -70.64
C GLY A 487 -92.52 -102.76 -71.88
N GLY A 488 -92.24 -102.18 -73.06
CA GLY A 488 -92.75 -102.69 -74.33
C GLY A 488 -92.29 -104.11 -74.64
N LEU A 489 -91.04 -104.46 -74.32
CA LEU A 489 -90.52 -105.83 -74.48
C LEU A 489 -91.17 -106.83 -73.52
N ILE A 490 -91.54 -106.43 -72.30
CA ILE A 490 -92.29 -107.29 -71.36
C ILE A 490 -93.67 -107.59 -71.93
N GLU A 491 -94.37 -106.59 -72.47
CA GLU A 491 -95.66 -106.77 -73.12
C GLU A 491 -95.56 -107.72 -74.32
N ALA A 492 -94.57 -107.51 -75.20
CA ALA A 492 -94.30 -108.40 -76.33
C ALA A 492 -93.99 -109.84 -75.87
N SER A 493 -93.17 -110.02 -74.84
CA SER A 493 -92.87 -111.34 -74.27
C SER A 493 -94.10 -112.04 -73.70
N ASN A 494 -95.01 -111.30 -73.04
CA ASN A 494 -96.27 -111.85 -72.55
C ASN A 494 -97.20 -112.27 -73.70
N VAL A 495 -97.24 -111.50 -74.78
CA VAL A 495 -97.97 -111.87 -76.01
C VAL A 495 -97.39 -113.16 -76.60
N ILE A 496 -96.06 -113.30 -76.70
CA ILE A 496 -95.40 -114.53 -77.17
C ILE A 496 -95.76 -115.71 -76.26
N GLN A 497 -95.74 -115.55 -74.94
CA GLN A 497 -96.13 -116.61 -73.99
C GLN A 497 -97.60 -117.01 -74.14
N ASN A 498 -98.50 -116.04 -74.37
CA ASN A 498 -99.92 -116.31 -74.61
C ASN A 498 -100.14 -117.05 -75.94
N ILE A 499 -99.46 -116.63 -77.01
CA ILE A 499 -99.47 -117.32 -78.31
C ILE A 499 -98.92 -118.74 -78.13
N ALA A 500 -97.80 -118.90 -77.43
CA ALA A 500 -97.21 -120.20 -77.14
C ALA A 500 -98.15 -121.10 -76.33
N SER A 501 -98.84 -120.59 -75.32
CA SER A 501 -99.83 -121.34 -74.54
C SER A 501 -101.03 -121.78 -75.38
N GLN A 502 -101.58 -120.89 -76.21
CA GLN A 502 -102.65 -121.22 -77.16
C GLN A 502 -102.19 -122.24 -78.21
N THR A 503 -100.98 -122.07 -78.74
CA THR A 503 -100.39 -123.00 -79.73
C THR A 503 -100.14 -124.37 -79.11
N ASN A 504 -99.70 -124.44 -77.85
CA ASN A 504 -99.55 -125.69 -77.10
C ASN A 504 -100.90 -126.39 -76.89
N LEU A 505 -101.98 -125.66 -76.58
CA LEU A 505 -103.33 -126.23 -76.46
C LEU A 505 -103.87 -126.73 -77.80
N LEU A 506 -103.66 -125.97 -78.89
CA LEU A 506 -104.04 -126.38 -80.24
C LEU A 506 -103.26 -127.63 -80.68
N ALA A 507 -101.96 -127.66 -80.42
CA ALA A 507 -101.09 -128.79 -80.70
C ALA A 507 -101.44 -130.03 -79.86
N MET A 508 -101.83 -129.85 -78.59
CA MET A 508 -102.34 -130.92 -77.74
C MET A 508 -103.65 -131.51 -78.28
N ASN A 509 -104.60 -130.65 -78.68
CA ASN A 509 -105.84 -131.11 -79.33
C ASN A 509 -105.55 -131.83 -80.65
N ALA A 510 -104.60 -131.33 -81.46
CA ALA A 510 -104.18 -131.98 -82.71
C ALA A 510 -103.48 -133.33 -82.47
N ALA A 511 -102.66 -133.45 -81.43
CA ALA A 511 -102.02 -134.71 -81.03
C ALA A 511 -103.04 -135.75 -80.54
N ILE A 512 -104.07 -135.31 -79.80
CA ILE A 512 -105.21 -136.14 -79.37
C ILE A 512 -105.99 -136.64 -80.60
N GLU A 513 -106.30 -135.76 -81.55
CA GLU A 513 -107.04 -136.13 -82.76
C GLU A 513 -106.22 -137.06 -83.67
N ALA A 514 -104.91 -136.83 -83.76
CA ALA A 514 -103.98 -137.71 -84.48
C ALA A 514 -103.86 -139.10 -83.83
N ALA A 515 -103.97 -139.20 -82.50
CA ALA A 515 -104.05 -140.48 -81.79
C ALA A 515 -105.39 -141.20 -82.04
N HIS A 516 -106.49 -140.45 -82.21
CA HIS A 516 -107.83 -140.99 -82.55
C HIS A 516 -107.91 -141.54 -83.98
N ALA A 517 -107.17 -140.95 -84.93
CA ALA A 517 -107.15 -141.35 -86.35
C ALA A 517 -106.37 -142.65 -86.67
N GLY A 518 -105.80 -143.33 -85.64
CA GLY A 518 -105.12 -144.62 -85.78
C GLY A 518 -103.89 -144.60 -86.70
N GLU A 519 -103.66 -145.68 -87.47
CA GLU A 519 -102.50 -145.83 -88.37
C GLU A 519 -102.33 -144.68 -89.38
N THR A 520 -103.42 -144.02 -89.80
CA THR A 520 -103.42 -142.87 -90.73
C THR A 520 -102.92 -141.56 -90.11
N GLY A 521 -102.93 -141.43 -88.78
CA GLY A 521 -102.58 -140.19 -88.05
C GLY A 521 -101.12 -140.04 -87.63
N LYS A 522 -100.29 -141.09 -87.82
CA LYS A 522 -98.89 -141.12 -87.31
C LYS A 522 -98.03 -139.95 -87.75
N GLY A 523 -98.11 -139.52 -89.01
CA GLY A 523 -97.34 -138.37 -89.51
C GLY A 523 -97.81 -137.02 -88.92
N PHE A 524 -99.11 -136.86 -88.71
CA PHE A 524 -99.69 -135.67 -88.08
C PHE A 524 -99.39 -135.60 -86.58
N ALA A 525 -99.37 -136.75 -85.89
CA ALA A 525 -99.02 -136.81 -84.47
C ALA A 525 -97.59 -136.31 -84.20
N VAL A 526 -96.63 -136.68 -85.06
CA VAL A 526 -95.24 -136.21 -84.95
C VAL A 526 -95.14 -134.69 -85.13
N VAL A 527 -95.84 -134.12 -86.12
CA VAL A 527 -95.85 -132.67 -86.32
C VAL A 527 -96.54 -131.94 -85.17
N ALA A 528 -97.65 -132.47 -84.66
CA ALA A 528 -98.35 -131.90 -83.52
C ALA A 528 -97.51 -131.93 -82.23
N ASP A 529 -96.81 -133.03 -81.94
CA ASP A 529 -95.90 -133.09 -80.79
C ASP A 529 -94.69 -132.17 -80.95
N GLU A 530 -94.16 -132.01 -82.18
CA GLU A 530 -93.07 -131.06 -82.44
C GLU A 530 -93.52 -129.60 -82.24
N ILE A 531 -94.72 -129.23 -82.72
CA ILE A 531 -95.32 -127.90 -82.48
C ILE A 531 -95.59 -127.69 -80.99
N ARG A 532 -96.10 -128.71 -80.28
CA ARG A 532 -96.34 -128.67 -78.84
C ARG A 532 -95.04 -128.38 -78.09
N LYS A 533 -93.97 -129.11 -78.42
CA LYS A 533 -92.64 -128.93 -77.83
C LYS A 533 -92.07 -127.55 -78.15
N LEU A 534 -92.21 -127.06 -79.38
CA LEU A 534 -91.76 -125.73 -79.78
C LEU A 534 -92.52 -124.61 -79.03
N ALA A 535 -93.82 -124.80 -78.81
CA ALA A 535 -94.67 -123.89 -78.05
C ALA A 535 -94.34 -123.93 -76.55
N GLU A 536 -94.10 -125.10 -75.97
CA GLU A 536 -93.62 -125.26 -74.58
C GLU A 536 -92.25 -124.58 -74.39
N GLU A 537 -91.32 -124.80 -75.32
CA GLU A 537 -90.01 -124.15 -75.33
C GLU A 537 -90.13 -122.62 -75.49
N SER A 538 -90.99 -122.13 -76.39
CA SER A 538 -91.27 -120.70 -76.58
C SER A 538 -91.87 -120.05 -75.32
N SER A 539 -92.74 -120.76 -74.60
CA SER A 539 -93.29 -120.30 -73.32
C SER A 539 -92.22 -120.23 -72.22
N ILE A 540 -91.31 -121.21 -72.17
CA ILE A 540 -90.17 -121.21 -71.23
C ILE A 540 -89.22 -120.05 -71.55
N GLN A 541 -88.86 -119.86 -72.82
CA GLN A 541 -87.99 -118.76 -73.25
C GLN A 541 -88.64 -117.40 -73.01
N GLY A 542 -89.94 -117.24 -73.29
CA GLY A 542 -90.68 -116.03 -72.96
C GLY A 542 -90.65 -115.72 -71.45
N ARG A 543 -90.85 -116.73 -70.59
CA ARG A 543 -90.72 -116.54 -69.14
C ARG A 543 -89.30 -116.12 -68.73
N ALA A 544 -88.26 -116.69 -69.35
CA ALA A 544 -86.87 -116.30 -69.10
C ALA A 544 -86.58 -114.86 -69.55
N ILE A 545 -87.12 -114.43 -70.70
CA ILE A 545 -87.03 -113.05 -71.19
C ILE A 545 -87.73 -112.10 -70.22
N THR A 546 -88.96 -112.42 -69.80
CA THR A 546 -89.71 -111.60 -68.82
C THR A 546 -88.97 -111.50 -67.49
N ALA A 547 -88.36 -112.58 -66.99
CA ALA A 547 -87.55 -112.55 -65.79
C ALA A 547 -86.31 -111.64 -65.94
N THR A 548 -85.63 -111.72 -67.09
CA THR A 548 -84.45 -110.88 -67.40
C THR A 548 -84.83 -109.40 -67.50
N LEU A 549 -85.94 -109.07 -68.17
CA LEU A 549 -86.43 -107.69 -68.29
C LEU A 549 -86.92 -107.15 -66.94
N LYS A 550 -87.48 -107.99 -66.06
CA LYS A 550 -87.85 -107.58 -64.70
C LYS A 550 -86.62 -107.27 -63.86
N ASN A 551 -85.55 -108.05 -63.98
CA ASN A 551 -84.27 -107.75 -63.34
C ASN A 551 -83.68 -106.44 -63.89
N LEU A 552 -83.70 -106.24 -65.22
CA LEU A 552 -83.28 -105.00 -65.86
C LEU A 552 -84.08 -103.80 -65.35
N GLY A 553 -85.40 -103.94 -65.18
CA GLY A 553 -86.25 -102.90 -64.58
C GLY A 553 -85.82 -102.52 -63.16
N ALA A 554 -85.48 -103.51 -62.33
CA ALA A 554 -84.94 -103.26 -60.98
C ALA A 554 -83.56 -102.58 -61.01
N GLU A 555 -82.70 -102.94 -61.96
CA GLU A 555 -81.41 -102.27 -62.18
C GLU A 555 -81.58 -100.82 -62.63
N ILE A 556 -82.53 -100.53 -63.51
CA ILE A 556 -82.90 -99.19 -63.98
C ILE A 556 -83.44 -98.32 -62.83
N GLU A 557 -84.30 -98.87 -61.97
CA GLU A 557 -84.81 -98.17 -60.79
C GLU A 557 -83.66 -97.82 -59.83
N SER A 558 -82.76 -98.78 -59.59
CA SER A 558 -81.55 -98.56 -58.79
C SER A 558 -80.63 -97.48 -59.38
N LEU A 559 -80.45 -97.48 -60.71
CA LEU A 559 -79.67 -96.47 -61.44
C LEU A 559 -80.31 -95.09 -61.35
N THR A 560 -81.64 -95.00 -61.46
CA THR A 560 -82.39 -93.75 -61.33
C THR A 560 -82.25 -93.17 -59.92
N LYS A 561 -82.38 -94.01 -58.89
CA LYS A 561 -82.16 -93.62 -57.49
C LYS A 561 -80.74 -93.12 -57.26
N SER A 562 -79.74 -93.85 -57.78
CA SER A 562 -78.33 -93.49 -57.67
C SER A 562 -78.04 -92.16 -58.38
N SER A 563 -78.61 -91.95 -59.56
CA SER A 563 -78.46 -90.71 -60.31
C SER A 563 -79.07 -89.51 -59.57
N LYS A 564 -80.24 -89.68 -58.93
CA LYS A 564 -80.80 -88.64 -58.07
C LYS A 564 -79.87 -88.29 -56.89
N THR A 565 -79.25 -89.28 -56.26
CA THR A 565 -78.25 -89.03 -55.20
C THR A 565 -77.04 -88.27 -55.74
N VAL A 566 -76.53 -88.60 -56.93
CA VAL A 566 -75.42 -87.86 -57.55
C VAL A 566 -75.82 -86.42 -57.85
N GLU A 567 -77.05 -86.17 -58.30
CA GLU A 567 -77.57 -84.82 -58.53
C GLU A 567 -77.60 -83.99 -57.24
N GLU A 568 -78.09 -84.57 -56.15
CA GLU A 568 -78.08 -83.94 -54.82
C GLU A 568 -76.65 -83.62 -54.37
N LYS A 569 -75.67 -84.49 -54.65
CA LYS A 569 -74.25 -84.24 -54.35
C LYS A 569 -73.67 -83.10 -55.19
N PHE A 570 -73.97 -83.01 -56.49
CA PHE A 570 -73.53 -81.88 -57.31
C PHE A 570 -74.12 -80.55 -56.84
N ASN A 571 -75.40 -80.52 -56.47
CA ASN A 571 -76.01 -79.31 -55.89
C ASN A 571 -75.33 -78.90 -54.57
N ALA A 572 -74.96 -79.87 -53.73
CA ALA A 572 -74.21 -79.60 -52.50
C ALA A 572 -72.79 -79.06 -52.78
N ILE A 573 -72.08 -79.61 -53.77
CA ILE A 573 -70.76 -79.13 -54.21
C ILE A 573 -70.87 -77.68 -54.72
N PHE A 574 -71.87 -77.38 -55.55
CA PHE A 574 -72.12 -76.03 -56.06
C PHE A 574 -72.35 -75.02 -54.94
N SER A 575 -73.23 -75.34 -53.97
CA SER A 575 -73.48 -74.48 -52.81
C SER A 575 -72.23 -74.28 -51.93
N LEU A 576 -71.40 -75.32 -51.79
CA LEU A 576 -70.15 -75.21 -51.06
C LEU A 576 -69.13 -74.33 -51.80
N ALA A 577 -69.01 -74.48 -53.12
CA ALA A 577 -68.15 -73.65 -53.96
C ALA A 577 -68.55 -72.17 -53.87
N GLU A 578 -69.84 -71.85 -53.90
CA GLU A 578 -70.34 -70.48 -53.72
C GLU A 578 -69.98 -69.90 -52.34
N LYS A 579 -70.12 -70.69 -51.26
CA LYS A 579 -69.71 -70.27 -49.91
C LYS A 579 -68.21 -70.02 -49.82
N VAL A 580 -67.38 -70.86 -50.42
CA VAL A 580 -65.92 -70.67 -50.46
C VAL A 580 -65.56 -69.43 -51.29
N GLN A 581 -66.29 -69.15 -52.38
CA GLN A 581 -66.10 -67.93 -53.17
C GLN A 581 -66.41 -66.67 -52.34
N GLN A 582 -67.54 -66.65 -51.65
CA GLN A 582 -67.92 -65.53 -50.77
C GLN A 582 -66.87 -65.31 -49.68
N MET A 583 -66.39 -66.38 -49.05
CA MET A 583 -65.34 -66.31 -48.04
C MET A 583 -64.01 -65.80 -48.62
N SER A 584 -63.64 -66.22 -49.83
CA SER A 584 -62.43 -65.76 -50.52
C SER A 584 -62.50 -64.26 -50.85
N THR A 585 -63.67 -63.78 -51.30
CA THR A 585 -63.90 -62.34 -51.55
C THR A 585 -63.83 -61.52 -50.27
N SER A 586 -64.43 -62.02 -49.18
CA SER A 586 -64.36 -61.37 -47.87
C SER A 586 -62.92 -61.32 -47.34
N LEU A 587 -62.16 -62.41 -47.44
CA LEU A 587 -60.74 -62.45 -47.07
C LEU A 587 -59.90 -61.47 -47.91
N ALA A 588 -60.18 -61.35 -49.21
CA ALA A 588 -59.47 -60.40 -50.06
C ALA A 588 -59.70 -58.95 -49.63
N ALA A 589 -60.93 -58.59 -49.24
CA ALA A 589 -61.23 -57.27 -48.70
C ALA A 589 -60.48 -57.00 -47.37
N VAL A 590 -60.42 -57.99 -46.46
CA VAL A 590 -59.66 -57.89 -45.21
C VAL A 590 -58.16 -57.74 -45.48
N MET A 591 -57.59 -58.48 -46.44
CA MET A 591 -56.18 -58.34 -46.80
C MET A 591 -55.86 -56.96 -47.37
N GLN A 592 -56.76 -56.36 -48.16
CA GLN A 592 -56.59 -55.00 -48.67
C GLN A 592 -56.61 -53.94 -47.57
N GLU A 593 -57.53 -54.09 -46.60
CA GLU A 593 -57.57 -53.22 -45.43
C GLU A 593 -56.29 -53.37 -44.58
N GLN A 594 -55.84 -54.61 -44.38
CA GLN A 594 -54.64 -54.90 -43.62
C GLN A 594 -53.35 -54.37 -44.29
N GLU A 595 -53.31 -54.32 -45.63
CA GLU A 595 -52.23 -53.66 -46.37
C GLU A 595 -52.17 -52.16 -46.05
N ASN A 596 -53.31 -51.47 -46.12
CA ASN A 596 -53.40 -50.04 -45.80
C ASN A 596 -52.98 -49.77 -44.35
N VAL A 597 -53.47 -50.57 -43.39
CA VAL A 597 -53.07 -50.47 -41.98
C VAL A 597 -51.56 -50.70 -41.81
N SER A 598 -50.98 -51.66 -42.53
CA SER A 598 -49.52 -51.92 -42.47
C SER A 598 -48.72 -50.70 -42.92
N LEU A 599 -49.16 -49.99 -43.97
CA LEU A 599 -48.52 -48.76 -44.45
C LEU A 599 -48.64 -47.61 -43.44
N GLU A 600 -49.79 -47.45 -42.78
CA GLU A 600 -49.96 -46.47 -41.71
C GLU A 600 -49.04 -46.76 -40.52
N VAL A 601 -48.94 -48.03 -40.11
CA VAL A 601 -48.03 -48.45 -39.03
C VAL A 601 -46.57 -48.19 -39.42
N LEU A 602 -46.18 -48.47 -40.67
CA LEU A 602 -44.82 -48.19 -41.16
C LEU A 602 -44.49 -46.68 -41.10
N ASN A 603 -45.45 -45.83 -41.49
CA ASN A 603 -45.30 -44.37 -41.36
C ASN A 603 -45.19 -43.93 -39.90
N ALA A 604 -45.98 -44.53 -38.99
CA ALA A 604 -45.88 -44.26 -37.57
C ALA A 604 -44.50 -44.67 -37.01
N ILE A 605 -43.96 -45.83 -37.40
CA ILE A 605 -42.61 -46.29 -37.03
C ILE A 605 -41.54 -45.31 -37.55
N LYS A 606 -41.69 -44.80 -38.77
CA LYS A 606 -40.78 -43.78 -39.32
C LYS A 606 -40.79 -42.49 -38.50
N ASN A 607 -41.97 -42.03 -38.07
CA ASN A 607 -42.08 -40.88 -37.18
C ASN A 607 -41.44 -41.15 -35.81
N ILE A 608 -41.64 -42.35 -35.23
CA ILE A 608 -40.98 -42.76 -33.98
C ILE A 608 -39.46 -42.74 -34.15
N ASN A 609 -38.93 -43.20 -35.29
CA ASN A 609 -37.50 -43.17 -35.55
C ASN A 609 -36.96 -41.72 -35.57
N SER A 610 -37.67 -40.82 -36.25
CA SER A 610 -37.32 -39.39 -36.28
C SER A 610 -37.31 -38.77 -34.88
N VAL A 611 -38.34 -39.05 -34.06
CA VAL A 611 -38.41 -38.56 -32.67
C VAL A 611 -37.30 -39.18 -31.82
N THR A 612 -36.97 -40.46 -32.03
CA THR A 612 -35.88 -41.14 -31.30
C THR A 612 -34.53 -40.48 -31.61
N ALA A 613 -34.30 -40.05 -32.86
CA ALA A 613 -33.11 -39.31 -33.24
C ALA A 613 -33.07 -37.91 -32.59
N GLU A 614 -34.18 -37.19 -32.58
CA GLU A 614 -34.27 -35.87 -31.93
C GLU A 614 -34.03 -35.97 -30.41
N VAL A 615 -34.60 -36.98 -29.76
CA VAL A 615 -34.39 -37.24 -28.32
C VAL A 615 -32.93 -37.64 -28.04
N LYS A 616 -32.27 -38.35 -28.96
CA LYS A 616 -30.83 -38.66 -28.87
C LYS A 616 -29.98 -37.40 -28.91
N ASP A 617 -30.26 -36.50 -29.84
CA ASP A 617 -29.53 -35.24 -29.98
C ASP A 617 -29.76 -34.34 -28.77
N GLY A 618 -31.02 -34.20 -28.31
CA GLY A 618 -31.36 -33.46 -27.10
C GLY A 618 -30.67 -34.03 -25.84
N SER A 619 -30.61 -35.35 -25.70
CA SER A 619 -29.90 -36.03 -24.61
C SER A 619 -28.39 -35.74 -24.65
N ALA A 620 -27.78 -35.69 -25.84
CA ALA A 620 -26.37 -35.34 -25.99
C ALA A 620 -26.09 -33.88 -25.60
N GLU A 621 -26.99 -32.95 -25.97
CA GLU A 621 -26.92 -31.55 -25.55
C GLU A 621 -27.09 -31.41 -24.02
N MET A 622 -28.03 -32.14 -23.42
CA MET A 622 -28.21 -32.17 -21.97
C MET A 622 -26.97 -32.70 -21.23
N LEU A 623 -26.27 -33.71 -21.76
CA LEU A 623 -25.00 -34.17 -21.16
C LEU A 623 -23.93 -33.09 -21.18
N LYS A 624 -23.81 -32.37 -22.30
CA LYS A 624 -22.85 -31.28 -22.44
C LYS A 624 -23.19 -30.13 -21.49
N GLY A 625 -24.45 -29.68 -21.47
CA GLY A 625 -24.92 -28.64 -20.58
C GLY A 625 -24.78 -29.04 -19.11
N GLY A 626 -25.08 -30.30 -18.77
CA GLY A 626 -24.91 -30.81 -17.42
C GLY A 626 -23.46 -30.83 -16.95
N GLY A 627 -22.53 -31.21 -17.83
CA GLY A 627 -21.09 -31.12 -17.55
C GLY A 627 -20.61 -29.68 -17.33
N GLN A 628 -21.11 -28.72 -18.10
CA GLN A 628 -20.78 -27.30 -17.92
C GLN A 628 -21.30 -26.75 -16.58
N ILE A 629 -22.54 -27.09 -16.19
CA ILE A 629 -23.08 -26.66 -14.89
C ILE A 629 -22.24 -27.27 -13.75
N ALA A 630 -21.86 -28.54 -13.84
CA ALA A 630 -21.00 -29.17 -12.83
C ALA A 630 -19.63 -28.46 -12.70
N GLU A 631 -19.03 -28.08 -13.83
CA GLU A 631 -17.77 -27.30 -13.82
C GLU A 631 -17.95 -25.91 -13.18
N GLU A 632 -19.04 -25.20 -13.51
CA GLU A 632 -19.34 -23.90 -12.91
C GLU A 632 -19.65 -24.01 -11.41
N MET A 633 -20.26 -25.10 -10.93
CA MET A 633 -20.45 -25.34 -9.50
C MET A 633 -19.11 -25.51 -8.78
N HIS A 634 -18.13 -26.20 -9.37
CA HIS A 634 -16.77 -26.28 -8.81
C HIS A 634 -16.07 -24.92 -8.75
N LYS A 635 -16.26 -24.06 -9.77
CA LYS A 635 -15.74 -22.68 -9.73
C LYS A 635 -16.44 -21.86 -8.65
N LEU A 636 -17.76 -22.00 -8.52
CA LEU A 636 -18.53 -21.30 -7.50
C LEU A 636 -18.10 -21.70 -6.08
N ASP A 637 -17.89 -23.00 -5.83
CA ASP A 637 -17.36 -23.52 -4.56
C ASP A 637 -16.02 -22.87 -4.21
N GLY A 638 -15.09 -22.82 -5.18
CA GLY A 638 -13.80 -22.13 -5.02
C GLY A 638 -13.95 -20.65 -4.69
N LEU A 639 -14.85 -19.94 -5.38
CA LEU A 639 -15.15 -18.52 -5.11
C LEU A 639 -15.75 -18.32 -3.72
N THR A 640 -16.68 -19.18 -3.29
CA THR A 640 -17.31 -19.10 -1.97
C THR A 640 -16.29 -19.30 -0.85
N ARG A 641 -15.31 -20.18 -1.05
CA ARG A 641 -14.18 -20.33 -0.13
C ARG A 641 -13.31 -19.07 -0.06
N ILE A 642 -12.97 -18.48 -1.21
CA ILE A 642 -12.20 -17.22 -1.26
C ILE A 642 -12.93 -16.08 -0.53
N ILE A 643 -14.25 -15.96 -0.72
CA ILE A 643 -15.08 -14.98 -0.01
C ILE A 643 -14.99 -15.21 1.49
N THR A 644 -15.12 -16.46 1.95
CA THR A 644 -15.04 -16.81 3.37
C THR A 644 -13.69 -16.42 3.97
N ASP A 645 -12.59 -16.72 3.27
CA ASP A 645 -11.23 -16.36 3.71
C ASP A 645 -11.04 -14.83 3.76
N SER A 646 -11.54 -14.10 2.75
CA SER A 646 -11.51 -12.64 2.72
C SER A 646 -12.34 -12.01 3.85
N MET A 647 -13.49 -12.59 4.20
CA MET A 647 -14.29 -12.12 5.34
C MET A 647 -13.59 -12.36 6.68
N ASN A 648 -12.85 -13.46 6.83
CA ASN A 648 -12.02 -13.70 8.02
C ASN A 648 -10.88 -12.67 8.14
N GLU A 649 -10.22 -12.33 7.03
CA GLU A 649 -9.18 -11.28 7.01
C GLU A 649 -9.77 -9.91 7.35
N MET A 650 -10.93 -9.57 6.75
CA MET A 650 -11.63 -8.32 7.02
C MET A 650 -12.11 -8.22 8.47
N ALA A 651 -12.56 -9.33 9.08
CA ALA A 651 -12.91 -9.38 10.50
C ALA A 651 -11.69 -9.05 11.37
N SER A 652 -10.51 -9.59 11.04
CA SER A 652 -9.26 -9.27 11.73
C SER A 652 -8.89 -7.80 11.58
N GLY A 653 -9.03 -7.24 10.36
CA GLY A 653 -8.84 -5.82 10.09
C GLY A 653 -9.79 -4.92 10.89
N ALA A 654 -11.09 -5.27 10.96
CA ALA A 654 -12.08 -4.53 11.74
C ALA A 654 -11.74 -4.52 13.24
N ILE A 655 -11.25 -5.64 13.79
CA ILE A 655 -10.77 -5.72 15.19
C ILE A 655 -9.60 -4.76 15.41
N GLN A 656 -8.63 -4.71 14.48
CA GLN A 656 -7.49 -3.79 14.58
C GLN A 656 -7.91 -2.33 14.51
N ILE A 657 -8.82 -1.98 13.59
CA ILE A 657 -9.36 -0.61 13.50
C ILE A 657 -10.09 -0.25 14.79
N ASN A 658 -10.93 -1.14 15.32
CA ASN A 658 -11.64 -0.89 16.58
C ASN A 658 -10.67 -0.62 17.74
N LYS A 659 -9.55 -1.37 17.81
CA LYS A 659 -8.51 -1.12 18.81
C LYS A 659 -7.86 0.25 18.64
N ALA A 660 -7.50 0.64 17.41
CA ALA A 660 -6.96 1.97 17.14
C ALA A 660 -7.95 3.08 17.50
N VAL A 661 -9.25 2.87 17.24
CA VAL A 661 -10.31 3.81 17.61
C VAL A 661 -10.39 4.00 19.13
N GLN A 662 -10.30 2.92 19.91
CA GLN A 662 -10.25 3.00 21.37
C GLN A 662 -9.01 3.74 21.88
N GLU A 663 -7.85 3.53 21.27
CA GLU A 663 -6.61 4.23 21.63
C GLU A 663 -6.73 5.74 21.37
N VAL A 664 -7.24 6.14 20.20
CA VAL A 664 -7.48 7.56 19.88
C VAL A 664 -8.50 8.18 20.83
N ASN A 665 -9.61 7.48 21.15
CA ASN A 665 -10.58 7.98 22.12
C ASN A 665 -9.96 8.18 23.52
N GLY A 666 -9.07 7.28 23.92
CA GLY A 666 -8.25 7.42 25.14
C GLY A 666 -7.32 8.64 25.12
N LEU A 667 -6.68 8.91 23.98
CA LEU A 667 -5.85 10.11 23.76
C LEU A 667 -6.69 11.39 23.79
N THR A 668 -7.86 11.39 23.17
CA THR A 668 -8.78 12.54 23.17
C THR A 668 -9.23 12.90 24.58
N ARG A 669 -9.51 11.90 25.44
CA ARG A 669 -9.83 12.14 26.86
C ARG A 669 -8.67 12.79 27.60
N LYS A 670 -7.43 12.29 27.43
CA LYS A 670 -6.24 12.91 28.03
C LYS A 670 -6.01 14.33 27.51
N ASN A 671 -6.26 14.57 26.22
CA ASN A 671 -6.14 15.89 25.62
C ASN A 671 -7.17 16.86 26.21
N LYS A 672 -8.42 16.40 26.41
CA LYS A 672 -9.46 17.18 27.08
C LYS A 672 -9.05 17.57 28.50
N GLU A 673 -8.55 16.63 29.31
CA GLU A 673 -8.04 16.91 30.67
C GLU A 673 -6.89 17.94 30.62
N ALA A 674 -5.98 17.85 29.65
CA ALA A 674 -4.89 18.82 29.49
C ALA A 674 -5.39 20.22 29.11
N ILE A 675 -6.42 20.32 28.25
CA ILE A 675 -7.03 21.58 27.84
C ILE A 675 -7.86 22.19 28.98
N GLU A 676 -8.57 21.38 29.77
CA GLU A 676 -9.29 21.83 30.97
C GLU A 676 -8.32 22.44 31.99
N ASN A 677 -7.19 21.77 32.27
CA ASN A 677 -6.13 22.32 33.13
C ASN A 677 -5.56 23.64 32.56
N LEU A 678 -5.33 23.72 31.25
CA LEU A 678 -4.87 24.96 30.61
C LEU A 678 -5.92 26.07 30.70
N SER A 679 -7.19 25.74 30.50
CA SER A 679 -8.31 26.68 30.63
C SER A 679 -8.48 27.17 32.07
N GLU A 680 -8.29 26.31 33.07
CA GLU A 680 -8.30 26.71 34.48
C GLU A 680 -7.17 27.69 34.77
N GLU A 681 -5.95 27.43 34.30
CA GLU A 681 -4.82 28.36 34.47
C GLU A 681 -5.02 29.70 33.75
N VAL A 682 -5.66 29.69 32.58
CA VAL A 682 -5.97 30.90 31.80
C VAL A 682 -7.12 31.70 32.44
N ASN A 683 -8.14 31.03 32.98
CA ASN A 683 -9.29 31.66 33.62
C ASN A 683 -8.95 32.31 34.98
N LYS A 684 -7.77 32.01 35.55
CA LYS A 684 -7.21 32.76 36.68
C LYS A 684 -6.82 34.19 36.32
N PHE A 685 -6.82 34.55 35.04
CA PHE A 685 -6.61 35.91 34.56
C PHE A 685 -7.93 36.50 34.06
N LYS A 686 -8.28 37.69 34.54
CA LYS A 686 -9.47 38.43 34.09
C LYS A 686 -9.04 39.46 33.05
N VAL A 687 -9.42 39.26 31.79
CA VAL A 687 -8.85 39.97 30.63
C VAL A 687 -9.80 40.92 29.95
#